data_AF-A0A846EDJ3-F1
#
_entry.id   AF-A0A846EDJ3-F1
#
_cell.length_a   1.000
_cell.length_b   1.000
_cell.length_c   1.000
_cell.angle_alpha   90.00
_cell.angle_beta   90.00
_cell.angle_gamma   90.00
#
_symmetry.space_group_name_H-M   'P 1'
#
loop_
_entity.id
_entity.type
_entity.pdbx_description
1 polymer ?
#
loop_
_entity_poly.entity_id
_entity_poly.type
_entity_poly.pdbx_seq_one_letter_code
_entity_poly.pdbx_strand_id
1 'polypeptide(L)'
;MKRLISITLLTTFLTPYSVTATPPRNPDQTVNCEILIVGGGLSGVAAAYESLLAGNTVCLTEITDWLGGQISSQGTSALDERPTQRAKQFYARGYLELRNRIQKKYQKLNPGDCWVSDSCFLPGDAHDIIYQMLKDAEKQGKGKLNLFLNTVIKDLQISENGKIINSAIAIQYQPTKNSPPLNTFTLSQTIDDAYNYQNSTNFNKNIIRFIPKKSTQNNHQWYVIDATETGEIIALADVPYRLGIDPISYLEPSSSSSTNYSYCTQGFTYTFAMEATREPQPQIMPPFYNQYAPYFSYELSRLANFDLVFTYRRIWSPETGKNTKFGGINFTSPTPGDISMQNWTWGNDYRPGTAQDNLIYTRQQLNATGQLQPGGWKGGLRTRTLRKGEENALAYYYWLVSGNTDSQLGANVKKPQPNHRFLTGINSPMGTVHGLSKYPYIREGRRIIGRRSWGQPQGFTIWEIDISRRNYNDEYYRQTLPKKTYRQLKAALAGLEAVSVITGQVSPEKAMKRSRSTIFPDSVGIGHYAIDFHPCMENSPPEAPGNKERAGERRGAGQAYPFQIALRAMIPQKIDNLLVGGKSIATSHIAAAAYRVHSFEWSVGVAAGTVASFALKENIFPYQLVDDLPRSEPKLQVLKRILEKSGNPTAFPDTSIFNQNWQDWK
;
A
#
# COMPACT_ATOMS: atom_id res chain seq x y z
N MET A 1 4.83 60.93 -42.31
CA MET A 1 4.73 59.48 -42.58
C MET A 1 5.26 58.70 -41.39
N LYS A 2 4.39 58.21 -40.49
CA LYS A 2 4.76 57.27 -39.42
C LYS A 2 4.14 55.91 -39.77
N ARG A 3 4.97 54.91 -40.06
CA ARG A 3 4.55 53.53 -40.37
C ARG A 3 4.17 52.82 -39.07
N LEU A 4 2.92 52.37 -38.98
CA LEU A 4 2.45 51.40 -37.99
C LEU A 4 2.87 50.00 -38.45
N ILE A 5 3.65 49.30 -37.65
CA ILE A 5 3.98 47.89 -37.82
C ILE A 5 2.90 47.10 -37.09
N SER A 6 2.07 46.37 -37.85
CA SER A 6 1.07 45.45 -37.33
C SER A 6 1.75 44.10 -37.06
N ILE A 7 1.82 43.70 -35.79
CA ILE A 7 2.33 42.39 -35.37
C ILE A 7 1.13 41.44 -35.30
N THR A 8 1.02 40.55 -36.28
CA THR A 8 0.02 39.48 -36.29
C THR A 8 0.49 38.35 -35.38
N LEU A 9 -0.16 38.18 -34.22
CA LEU A 9 0.04 37.03 -33.34
C LEU A 9 -0.58 35.79 -34.02
N LEU A 10 0.24 34.89 -34.57
CA LEU A 10 -0.21 33.54 -34.93
C LEU A 10 -0.41 32.74 -33.63
N THR A 11 -1.66 32.57 -33.23
CA THR A 11 -2.05 31.59 -32.22
C THR A 11 -2.04 30.21 -32.84
N THR A 12 -0.95 29.46 -32.64
CA THR A 12 -0.93 28.02 -32.90
C THR A 12 -1.83 27.34 -31.88
N PHE A 13 -3.07 27.04 -32.26
CA PHE A 13 -3.92 26.11 -31.53
C PHE A 13 -3.26 24.72 -31.59
N LEU A 14 -2.58 24.33 -30.52
CA LEU A 14 -2.24 22.93 -30.26
C LEU A 14 -3.56 22.18 -30.08
N THR A 15 -3.98 21.44 -31.10
CA THR A 15 -5.06 20.46 -30.96
C THR A 15 -4.61 19.45 -29.90
N PRO A 16 -5.41 19.19 -28.85
CA PRO A 16 -5.08 18.11 -27.93
C PRO A 16 -5.06 16.81 -28.72
N TYR A 17 -3.94 16.08 -28.68
CA TYR A 17 -3.86 14.72 -29.17
C TYR A 17 -5.04 13.95 -28.56
N SER A 18 -6.01 13.60 -29.40
CA SER A 18 -7.07 12.68 -29.01
C SER A 18 -6.38 11.34 -28.79
N VAL A 19 -6.19 10.98 -27.52
CA VAL A 19 -5.75 9.63 -27.14
C VAL A 19 -6.91 8.71 -27.51
N THR A 20 -6.86 8.13 -28.70
CA THR A 20 -7.84 7.15 -29.13
C THR A 20 -7.69 5.93 -28.23
N ALA A 21 -8.73 5.62 -27.44
CA ALA A 21 -8.79 4.38 -26.70
C ALA A 21 -8.62 3.21 -27.68
N THR A 22 -7.77 2.24 -27.36
CA THR A 22 -7.64 1.06 -28.22
C THR A 22 -8.96 0.28 -28.18
N PRO A 23 -9.50 -0.11 -29.35
CA PRO A 23 -10.79 -0.77 -29.41
C PRO A 23 -10.72 -2.10 -28.63
N PRO A 24 -11.77 -2.43 -27.85
CA PRO A 24 -11.83 -3.71 -27.15
C PRO A 24 -11.64 -4.89 -28.11
N ARG A 25 -10.88 -5.90 -27.67
CA ARG A 25 -10.73 -7.18 -28.38
C ARG A 25 -11.66 -8.22 -27.77
N ASN A 26 -12.19 -9.13 -28.59
CA ASN A 26 -12.92 -10.30 -28.09
C ASN A 26 -12.01 -11.10 -27.13
N PRO A 27 -12.55 -11.62 -26.00
CA PRO A 27 -11.75 -12.46 -25.10
C PRO A 27 -11.30 -13.74 -25.80
N ASP A 28 -10.04 -14.12 -25.60
CA ASP A 28 -9.49 -15.38 -26.11
C ASP A 28 -9.84 -16.54 -25.18
N GLN A 29 -10.10 -16.24 -23.90
CA GLN A 29 -10.55 -17.22 -22.93
C GLN A 29 -11.59 -16.65 -21.96
N THR A 30 -12.45 -17.53 -21.45
CA THR A 30 -13.40 -17.24 -20.38
C THR A 30 -13.14 -18.17 -19.21
N VAL A 31 -13.01 -17.61 -18.01
CA VAL A 31 -12.66 -18.35 -16.79
C VAL A 31 -13.75 -18.13 -15.74
N ASN A 32 -14.24 -19.23 -15.18
CA ASN A 32 -15.25 -19.24 -14.13
C ASN A 32 -14.60 -19.29 -12.75
N CYS A 33 -15.07 -18.45 -11.81
CA CYS A 33 -14.70 -18.53 -10.40
C CYS A 33 -15.83 -18.07 -9.49
N GLU A 34 -15.70 -18.39 -8.21
CA GLU A 34 -16.62 -17.94 -7.16
C GLU A 34 -16.12 -16.63 -6.53
N ILE A 35 -14.80 -16.44 -6.52
CA ILE A 35 -14.15 -15.24 -6.00
C ILE A 35 -13.07 -14.82 -7.01
N LEU A 36 -13.15 -13.58 -7.49
CA LEU A 36 -12.09 -12.91 -8.25
C LEU A 36 -11.32 -11.98 -7.33
N ILE A 37 -10.01 -12.16 -7.26
CA ILE A 37 -9.11 -11.33 -6.48
C ILE A 37 -8.17 -10.63 -7.46
N VAL A 38 -8.17 -9.30 -7.43
CA VAL A 38 -7.33 -8.48 -8.30
C VAL A 38 -6.23 -7.85 -7.45
N GLY A 39 -4.99 -8.26 -7.69
CA GLY A 39 -3.81 -7.90 -6.91
C GLY A 39 -3.28 -9.08 -6.09
N GLY A 40 -2.02 -9.47 -6.31
CA GLY A 40 -1.32 -10.56 -5.65
C GLY A 40 -0.38 -10.10 -4.53
N GLY A 41 -0.59 -8.91 -3.97
CA GLY A 41 0.06 -8.45 -2.75
C GLY A 41 -0.38 -9.23 -1.51
N LEU A 42 0.11 -8.85 -0.31
CA LEU A 42 -0.18 -9.58 0.94
C LEU A 42 -1.69 -9.70 1.21
N SER A 43 -2.46 -8.64 0.96
CA SER A 43 -3.91 -8.69 1.14
C SER A 43 -4.59 -9.66 0.16
N GLY A 44 -4.18 -9.68 -1.11
CA GLY A 44 -4.78 -10.57 -2.10
C GLY A 44 -4.40 -12.03 -1.88
N VAL A 45 -3.15 -12.28 -1.52
CA VAL A 45 -2.64 -13.61 -1.13
C VAL A 45 -3.38 -14.13 0.10
N ALA A 46 -3.54 -13.31 1.14
CA ALA A 46 -4.26 -13.70 2.35
C ALA A 46 -5.74 -13.99 2.08
N ALA A 47 -6.38 -13.20 1.20
CA ALA A 47 -7.75 -13.45 0.75
C ALA A 47 -7.86 -14.76 -0.04
N ALA A 48 -6.91 -15.04 -0.93
CA ALA A 48 -6.86 -16.30 -1.68
C ALA A 48 -6.63 -17.49 -0.74
N TYR A 49 -5.71 -17.37 0.22
CA TYR A 49 -5.39 -18.40 1.20
C TYR A 49 -6.62 -18.82 2.01
N GLU A 50 -7.36 -17.87 2.58
CA GLU A 50 -8.57 -18.18 3.36
C GLU A 50 -9.71 -18.71 2.49
N SER A 51 -9.87 -18.17 1.27
CA SER A 51 -10.88 -18.66 0.31
C SER A 51 -10.62 -20.09 -0.14
N LEU A 52 -9.35 -20.45 -0.40
CA LEU A 52 -8.96 -21.81 -0.80
C LEU A 52 -9.16 -22.79 0.35
N LEU A 53 -8.80 -22.41 1.58
CA LEU A 53 -9.06 -23.22 2.78
C LEU A 53 -10.56 -23.46 3.02
N ALA A 54 -11.40 -22.51 2.63
CA ALA A 54 -12.85 -22.65 2.67
C ALA A 54 -13.44 -23.47 1.50
N GLY A 55 -12.61 -23.94 0.57
CA GLY A 55 -13.02 -24.79 -0.55
C GLY A 55 -13.48 -24.03 -1.80
N ASN A 56 -13.22 -22.72 -1.89
CA ASN A 56 -13.70 -21.92 -3.01
C ASN A 56 -12.83 -22.06 -4.28
N THR A 57 -13.45 -21.82 -5.44
CA THR A 57 -12.74 -21.62 -6.71
C THR A 57 -12.34 -20.14 -6.86
N VAL A 58 -11.05 -19.86 -6.81
CA VAL A 58 -10.47 -18.51 -6.78
C VAL A 58 -9.77 -18.20 -8.10
N CYS A 59 -10.05 -17.05 -8.71
CA CYS A 59 -9.19 -16.44 -9.71
C CYS A 59 -8.36 -15.34 -9.05
N LEU A 60 -7.03 -15.39 -9.16
CA LEU A 60 -6.12 -14.39 -8.63
C LEU A 60 -5.28 -13.79 -9.75
N THR A 61 -5.34 -12.48 -9.94
CA THR A 61 -4.49 -11.76 -10.90
C THR A 61 -3.39 -10.96 -10.18
N GLU A 62 -2.20 -10.93 -10.76
CA GLU A 62 -1.06 -10.14 -10.28
C GLU A 62 -0.34 -9.53 -11.49
N ILE A 63 -0.03 -8.22 -11.41
CA ILE A 63 0.62 -7.49 -12.51
C ILE A 63 2.06 -7.97 -12.72
N THR A 64 2.73 -8.46 -11.68
CA THR A 64 4.08 -9.01 -11.78
C THR A 64 4.09 -10.53 -11.95
N ASP A 65 5.27 -11.10 -12.13
CA ASP A 65 5.52 -12.53 -12.06
C ASP A 65 5.69 -13.04 -10.62
N TRP A 66 5.63 -12.18 -9.60
CA TRP A 66 5.83 -12.55 -8.19
C TRP A 66 4.62 -12.17 -7.31
N LEU A 67 4.14 -13.16 -6.56
CA LEU A 67 3.19 -12.97 -5.45
C LEU A 67 3.88 -12.42 -4.20
N GLY A 68 3.14 -11.65 -3.38
CA GLY A 68 3.55 -11.17 -2.06
C GLY A 68 3.74 -9.65 -1.96
N GLY A 69 3.71 -8.92 -3.09
CA GLY A 69 3.74 -7.46 -3.11
C GLY A 69 4.92 -6.89 -2.33
N GLN A 70 4.62 -6.22 -1.21
CA GLN A 70 5.59 -5.60 -0.31
C GLN A 70 6.83 -6.47 -0.07
N ILE A 71 6.65 -7.73 0.34
CA ILE A 71 7.77 -8.59 0.76
C ILE A 71 8.53 -9.26 -0.40
N SER A 72 8.06 -9.11 -1.64
CA SER A 72 8.60 -9.80 -2.82
C SER A 72 8.79 -8.81 -3.98
N SER A 73 7.79 -8.63 -4.84
CA SER A 73 7.87 -7.83 -6.06
C SER A 73 8.20 -6.35 -5.82
N GLN A 74 7.93 -5.84 -4.62
CA GLN A 74 8.26 -4.48 -4.18
C GLN A 74 9.53 -4.39 -3.32
N GLY A 75 10.05 -5.53 -2.85
CA GLY A 75 11.34 -5.67 -2.17
C GLY A 75 11.44 -5.13 -0.75
N THR A 76 10.34 -4.75 -0.08
CA THR A 76 10.33 -4.42 1.35
C THR A 76 10.26 -5.67 2.23
N SER A 77 11.19 -6.61 2.02
CA SER A 77 11.28 -7.92 2.68
C SER A 77 11.89 -7.89 4.10
N ALA A 78 11.70 -6.76 4.80
CA ALA A 78 11.87 -6.69 6.25
C ALA A 78 10.50 -6.39 6.86
N LEU A 79 10.01 -7.28 7.72
CA LEU A 79 8.65 -7.20 8.25
C LEU A 79 8.56 -6.07 9.28
N ASP A 80 7.68 -5.11 9.02
CA ASP A 80 7.42 -3.99 9.92
C ASP A 80 6.37 -4.40 10.95
N GLU A 81 6.84 -4.71 12.15
CA GLU A 81 6.03 -5.33 13.21
C GLU A 81 6.22 -4.61 14.53
N ARG A 82 5.18 -4.58 15.38
CA ARG A 82 5.32 -4.05 16.74
C ARG A 82 5.96 -5.08 17.68
N PRO A 83 6.89 -4.67 18.56
CA PRO A 83 7.55 -5.58 19.50
C PRO A 83 6.58 -6.43 20.32
N THR A 84 5.47 -5.86 20.78
CA THR A 84 4.44 -6.58 21.55
C THR A 84 3.73 -7.67 20.76
N GLN A 85 3.37 -7.40 19.51
CA GLN A 85 2.76 -8.42 18.66
C GLN A 85 3.74 -9.55 18.35
N ARG A 86 5.02 -9.22 18.10
CA ARG A 86 6.07 -10.22 17.91
C ARG A 86 6.29 -11.07 19.15
N ALA A 87 6.46 -10.46 20.31
CA ALA A 87 6.68 -11.19 21.56
C ALA A 87 5.53 -12.16 21.89
N LYS A 88 4.28 -11.77 21.60
CA LYS A 88 3.09 -12.60 21.84
C LYS A 88 2.68 -13.48 20.65
N GLN A 89 3.36 -13.38 19.50
CA GLN A 89 2.94 -13.96 18.22
C GLN A 89 1.45 -13.70 17.90
N PHE A 90 0.98 -12.48 18.16
CA PHE A 90 -0.44 -12.13 18.03
C PHE A 90 -0.76 -11.56 16.64
N TYR A 91 -0.93 -12.47 15.68
CA TYR A 91 -1.20 -12.21 14.27
C TYR A 91 -2.24 -13.19 13.72
N ALA A 92 -2.72 -12.95 12.49
CA ALA A 92 -3.55 -13.90 11.76
C ALA A 92 -2.79 -15.20 11.43
N ARG A 93 -3.49 -16.34 11.44
CA ARG A 93 -2.87 -17.68 11.29
C ARG A 93 -1.97 -17.83 10.06
N GLY A 94 -2.39 -17.31 8.91
CA GLY A 94 -1.60 -17.38 7.68
C GLY A 94 -0.31 -16.55 7.74
N TYR A 95 -0.32 -15.43 8.47
CA TYR A 95 0.87 -14.61 8.67
C TYR A 95 1.89 -15.30 9.58
N LEU A 96 1.41 -16.01 10.62
CA LEU A 96 2.26 -16.87 11.44
C LEU A 96 2.86 -18.01 10.62
N GLU A 97 2.09 -18.63 9.73
CA GLU A 97 2.60 -19.66 8.82
C GLU A 97 3.69 -19.12 7.87
N LEU A 98 3.51 -17.91 7.32
CA LEU A 98 4.53 -17.23 6.53
C LEU A 98 5.83 -17.06 7.34
N ARG A 99 5.74 -16.54 8.57
CA ARG A 99 6.89 -16.38 9.48
C ARG A 99 7.58 -17.71 9.75
N ASN A 100 6.81 -18.76 10.03
CA ASN A 100 7.34 -20.10 10.29
C ASN A 100 8.09 -20.67 9.08
N ARG A 101 7.58 -20.47 7.86
CA ARG A 101 8.24 -20.93 6.63
C ARG A 101 9.52 -20.16 6.32
N ILE A 102 9.55 -18.86 6.58
CA ILE A 102 10.77 -18.05 6.51
C ILE A 102 11.81 -18.60 7.49
N GLN A 103 11.43 -18.76 8.76
CA GLN A 103 12.31 -19.32 9.79
C GLN A 103 12.80 -20.72 9.42
N LYS A 104 11.94 -21.58 8.88
CA LYS A 104 12.31 -22.93 8.44
C LYS A 104 13.31 -22.89 7.27
N LYS A 105 13.12 -21.99 6.31
CA LYS A 105 14.00 -21.87 5.13
C LYS A 105 15.42 -21.46 5.51
N TYR A 106 15.56 -20.47 6.40
CA TYR A 106 16.87 -19.93 6.78
C TYR A 106 17.39 -20.42 8.13
N GLN A 107 16.63 -21.26 8.83
CA GLN A 107 16.85 -21.69 10.23
C GLN A 107 16.82 -20.53 11.26
N LYS A 108 16.50 -19.32 10.82
CA LYS A 108 16.29 -18.10 11.60
C LYS A 108 15.41 -17.13 10.82
N LEU A 109 14.75 -16.18 11.49
CA LEU A 109 13.92 -15.18 10.81
C LEU A 109 14.73 -14.09 10.12
N ASN A 110 15.93 -13.80 10.62
CA ASN A 110 16.80 -12.72 10.15
C ASN A 110 18.15 -13.29 9.64
N PRO A 111 18.19 -13.94 8.46
CA PRO A 111 19.42 -14.41 7.83
C PRO A 111 20.51 -13.35 7.71
N GLY A 112 20.13 -12.09 7.45
CA GLY A 112 21.08 -11.01 7.27
C GLY A 112 21.38 -10.16 8.51
N ASP A 113 20.85 -10.47 9.70
CA ASP A 113 21.07 -9.63 10.90
C ASP A 113 20.83 -8.12 10.63
N CYS A 114 19.72 -7.81 9.94
CA CYS A 114 19.26 -6.43 9.79
C CYS A 114 18.82 -5.87 11.14
N TRP A 115 18.98 -4.56 11.36
CA TRP A 115 18.60 -3.96 12.66
C TRP A 115 17.18 -3.39 12.70
N VAL A 116 16.49 -3.22 11.56
CA VAL A 116 15.12 -2.66 11.55
C VAL A 116 14.04 -3.66 11.96
N SER A 117 14.29 -4.95 11.74
CA SER A 117 13.27 -5.99 11.89
C SER A 117 13.88 -7.27 12.45
N ASP A 118 13.06 -8.05 13.15
CA ASP A 118 13.42 -9.39 13.60
C ASP A 118 13.28 -10.42 12.45
N SER A 119 12.80 -10.00 11.28
CA SER A 119 12.61 -10.84 10.09
C SER A 119 12.97 -10.09 8.80
N CYS A 120 14.12 -10.42 8.22
CA CYS A 120 14.63 -9.88 6.95
C CYS A 120 15.10 -11.01 6.04
N PHE A 121 14.65 -11.06 4.79
CA PHE A 121 14.92 -12.20 3.91
C PHE A 121 14.99 -11.80 2.44
N LEU A 122 15.40 -12.73 1.58
CA LEU A 122 15.44 -12.49 0.14
C LEU A 122 14.00 -12.40 -0.44
N PRO A 123 13.69 -11.37 -1.24
CA PRO A 123 12.35 -11.15 -1.80
C PRO A 123 11.84 -12.29 -2.70
N GLY A 124 12.70 -12.90 -3.51
CA GLY A 124 12.33 -14.06 -4.34
C GLY A 124 11.90 -15.27 -3.51
N ASP A 125 12.53 -15.48 -2.36
CA ASP A 125 12.16 -16.58 -1.46
C ASP A 125 10.78 -16.38 -0.83
N ALA A 126 10.38 -15.13 -0.64
CA ALA A 126 9.04 -14.78 -0.14
C ALA A 126 7.95 -15.13 -1.16
N HIS A 127 8.23 -14.92 -2.45
CA HIS A 127 7.34 -15.35 -3.53
C HIS A 127 7.15 -16.87 -3.51
N ASP A 128 8.24 -17.64 -3.45
CA ASP A 128 8.19 -19.11 -3.43
C ASP A 128 7.41 -19.64 -2.23
N ILE A 129 7.66 -19.08 -1.05
CA ILE A 129 6.97 -19.46 0.20
C ILE A 129 5.46 -19.21 0.06
N ILE A 130 5.07 -18.02 -0.40
CA ILE A 130 3.66 -17.66 -0.59
C ILE A 130 3.00 -18.57 -1.64
N TYR A 131 3.68 -18.81 -2.75
CA TYR A 131 3.17 -19.68 -3.80
C TYR A 131 2.88 -21.09 -3.22
N GLN A 132 3.83 -21.65 -2.46
CA GLN A 132 3.64 -22.95 -1.83
C GLN A 132 2.53 -22.92 -0.77
N MET A 133 2.39 -21.86 0.02
CA MET A 133 1.28 -21.71 0.98
C MET A 133 -0.07 -21.76 0.28
N LEU A 134 -0.23 -21.13 -0.89
CA LEU A 134 -1.47 -21.18 -1.65
C LEU A 134 -1.73 -22.58 -2.24
N LYS A 135 -0.70 -23.29 -2.73
CA LYS A 135 -0.83 -24.68 -3.20
C LYS A 135 -1.22 -25.63 -2.07
N ASP A 136 -0.68 -25.43 -0.87
CA ASP A 136 -1.03 -26.22 0.30
C ASP A 136 -2.48 -25.93 0.75
N ALA A 137 -2.89 -24.66 0.75
CA ALA A 137 -4.26 -24.26 1.05
C ALA A 137 -5.27 -24.83 0.05
N GLU A 138 -4.94 -24.81 -1.25
CA GLU A 138 -5.74 -25.44 -2.32
C GLU A 138 -5.98 -26.93 -2.02
N LYS A 139 -4.91 -27.66 -1.67
CA LYS A 139 -4.99 -29.09 -1.32
C LYS A 139 -5.78 -29.32 -0.03
N GLN A 140 -5.52 -28.54 1.02
CA GLN A 140 -6.13 -28.72 2.33
C GLN A 140 -7.63 -28.41 2.32
N GLY A 141 -8.03 -27.27 1.75
CA GLY A 141 -9.42 -26.85 1.71
C GLY A 141 -10.23 -27.50 0.59
N LYS A 142 -9.57 -28.23 -0.33
CA LYS A 142 -10.16 -28.73 -1.58
C LYS A 142 -10.71 -27.59 -2.45
N GLY A 143 -10.13 -26.40 -2.33
CA GLY A 143 -10.39 -25.28 -3.21
C GLY A 143 -9.71 -25.46 -4.56
N LYS A 144 -9.85 -24.46 -5.44
CA LYS A 144 -9.15 -24.43 -6.72
C LYS A 144 -8.59 -23.04 -6.98
N LEU A 145 -7.28 -22.95 -7.25
CA LEU A 145 -6.61 -21.70 -7.59
C LEU A 145 -6.39 -21.62 -9.10
N ASN A 146 -6.99 -20.61 -9.75
CA ASN A 146 -6.61 -20.17 -11.07
C ASN A 146 -5.74 -18.91 -10.93
N LEU A 147 -4.41 -19.08 -11.04
CA LEU A 147 -3.45 -18.00 -10.88
C LEU A 147 -3.05 -17.39 -12.23
N PHE A 148 -3.15 -16.06 -12.33
CA PHE A 148 -2.81 -15.28 -13.52
C PHE A 148 -1.76 -14.22 -13.18
N LEU A 149 -0.48 -14.59 -13.35
CA LEU A 149 0.64 -13.67 -13.24
C LEU A 149 0.80 -12.83 -14.51
N ASN A 150 1.51 -11.71 -14.43
CA ASN A 150 1.68 -10.75 -15.53
C ASN A 150 0.33 -10.35 -16.14
N THR A 151 -0.64 -10.04 -15.28
CA THR A 151 -2.04 -9.85 -15.66
C THR A 151 -2.59 -8.59 -15.01
N VAL A 152 -3.06 -7.66 -15.84
CA VAL A 152 -3.70 -6.41 -15.41
C VAL A 152 -5.22 -6.48 -15.61
N ILE A 153 -5.99 -5.84 -14.72
CA ILE A 153 -7.42 -5.66 -14.95
C ILE A 153 -7.64 -4.52 -15.94
N LYS A 154 -8.60 -4.67 -16.85
CA LYS A 154 -8.80 -3.74 -17.96
C LYS A 154 -10.17 -3.10 -18.01
N ASP A 155 -11.24 -3.88 -17.90
CA ASP A 155 -12.61 -3.37 -18.01
C ASP A 155 -13.56 -4.19 -17.12
N LEU A 156 -14.69 -3.58 -16.76
CA LEU A 156 -15.75 -4.21 -15.98
C LEU A 156 -17.07 -4.12 -16.73
N GLN A 157 -17.86 -5.19 -16.68
CA GLN A 157 -19.27 -5.14 -17.06
C GLN A 157 -20.10 -5.05 -15.78
N ILE A 158 -20.74 -3.91 -15.56
CA ILE A 158 -21.60 -3.66 -14.41
C ILE A 158 -23.06 -3.84 -14.83
N SER A 159 -23.90 -4.35 -13.93
CA SER A 159 -25.34 -4.49 -14.13
C SER A 159 -26.02 -3.14 -14.41
N GLU A 160 -27.18 -3.15 -15.07
CA GLU A 160 -27.92 -1.93 -15.44
C GLU A 160 -28.26 -1.05 -14.23
N ASN A 161 -28.55 -1.66 -13.07
CA ASN A 161 -28.80 -0.94 -11.83
C ASN A 161 -27.53 -0.40 -11.14
N GLY A 162 -26.34 -0.64 -11.71
CA GLY A 162 -25.06 -0.16 -11.20
C GLY A 162 -24.59 -0.82 -9.91
N LYS A 163 -25.11 -2.01 -9.56
CA LYS A 163 -24.87 -2.67 -8.26
C LYS A 163 -23.95 -3.87 -8.30
N ILE A 164 -23.86 -4.57 -9.44
CA ILE A 164 -23.18 -5.87 -9.52
C ILE A 164 -22.15 -5.82 -10.63
N ILE A 165 -20.92 -6.25 -10.34
CA ILE A 165 -19.94 -6.58 -11.38
C ILE A 165 -20.33 -7.96 -11.93
N ASN A 166 -20.84 -7.99 -13.15
CA ASN A 166 -21.28 -9.20 -13.85
C ASN A 166 -20.10 -9.97 -14.46
N SER A 167 -19.11 -9.24 -14.98
CA SER A 167 -17.89 -9.80 -15.55
C SER A 167 -16.75 -8.81 -15.48
N ALA A 168 -15.52 -9.31 -15.60
CA ALA A 168 -14.31 -8.50 -15.60
C ALA A 168 -13.39 -8.95 -16.74
N ILE A 169 -12.78 -8.01 -17.44
CA ILE A 169 -11.78 -8.26 -18.49
C ILE A 169 -10.40 -7.98 -17.91
N ALA A 170 -9.48 -8.91 -18.13
CA ALA A 170 -8.07 -8.74 -17.83
C ALA A 170 -7.21 -9.01 -19.06
N ILE A 171 -5.99 -8.46 -19.05
CA ILE A 171 -4.99 -8.66 -20.08
C ILE A 171 -3.81 -9.36 -19.43
N GLN A 172 -3.61 -10.62 -19.78
CA GLN A 172 -2.37 -11.32 -19.48
C GLN A 172 -1.38 -11.08 -20.61
N TYR A 173 -0.12 -10.81 -20.27
CA TYR A 173 0.92 -10.56 -21.26
C TYR A 173 2.15 -11.44 -21.05
N GLN A 174 2.79 -11.79 -22.16
CA GLN A 174 4.00 -12.60 -22.19
C GLN A 174 4.95 -12.04 -23.26
N PRO A 175 6.28 -12.18 -23.09
CA PRO A 175 7.26 -11.78 -24.09
C PRO A 175 6.97 -12.44 -25.44
N THR A 176 7.20 -11.72 -26.54
CA THR A 176 7.23 -12.33 -27.88
C THR A 176 8.50 -13.19 -28.03
N LYS A 177 8.54 -14.07 -29.04
CA LYS A 177 9.66 -15.01 -29.25
C LYS A 177 11.03 -14.32 -29.37
N ASN A 178 11.06 -13.08 -29.88
CA ASN A 178 12.30 -12.34 -30.16
C ASN A 178 12.49 -11.14 -29.21
N SER A 179 11.57 -10.88 -28.28
CA SER A 179 11.75 -9.83 -27.29
C SER A 179 12.61 -10.31 -26.13
N PRO A 180 13.29 -9.40 -25.41
CA PRO A 180 13.93 -9.73 -24.15
C PRO A 180 12.94 -10.38 -23.15
N PRO A 181 13.42 -11.19 -22.19
CA PRO A 181 12.56 -11.81 -21.20
C PRO A 181 11.83 -10.77 -20.33
N LEU A 182 10.76 -11.18 -19.66
CA LEU A 182 10.10 -10.36 -18.64
C LEU A 182 11.12 -9.84 -17.64
N ASN A 183 10.84 -8.65 -17.10
CA ASN A 183 11.72 -7.96 -16.14
C ASN A 183 13.06 -7.48 -16.73
N THR A 184 13.19 -7.42 -18.05
CA THR A 184 14.33 -6.73 -18.69
C THR A 184 14.16 -5.23 -18.62
N PHE A 185 12.98 -4.76 -18.99
CA PHE A 185 12.61 -3.34 -18.99
C PHE A 185 11.96 -2.95 -17.66
N THR A 186 12.08 -1.67 -17.31
CA THR A 186 11.46 -1.14 -16.10
C THR A 186 9.93 -1.05 -16.25
N LEU A 187 9.23 -0.88 -15.13
CA LEU A 187 7.77 -0.75 -15.15
C LEU A 187 7.32 0.46 -15.97
N SER A 188 8.00 1.60 -15.86
CA SER A 188 7.65 2.80 -16.63
C SER A 188 7.78 2.61 -18.15
N GLN A 189 8.58 1.66 -18.61
CA GLN A 189 8.73 1.32 -20.03
C GLN A 189 7.67 0.35 -20.53
N THR A 190 7.00 -0.38 -19.63
CA THR A 190 6.14 -1.51 -20.00
C THR A 190 4.68 -1.35 -19.57
N ILE A 191 4.39 -0.50 -18.58
CA ILE A 191 3.05 -0.40 -17.99
C ILE A 191 1.99 0.00 -19.01
N ASP A 192 2.23 1.01 -19.85
CA ASP A 192 1.25 1.43 -20.86
C ASP A 192 0.96 0.32 -21.89
N ASP A 193 1.98 -0.46 -22.25
CA ASP A 193 1.83 -1.63 -23.13
C ASP A 193 1.07 -2.76 -22.42
N ALA A 194 1.33 -3.03 -21.14
CA ALA A 194 0.64 -4.05 -20.35
C ALA A 194 -0.90 -3.90 -20.39
N TYR A 195 -1.41 -2.66 -20.39
CA TYR A 195 -2.84 -2.34 -20.49
C TYR A 195 -3.38 -2.23 -21.93
N ASN A 196 -2.56 -2.50 -22.95
CA ASN A 196 -3.01 -2.47 -24.34
C ASN A 196 -3.65 -3.79 -24.75
N TYR A 197 -4.84 -3.71 -25.36
CA TYR A 197 -5.54 -4.86 -25.94
C TYR A 197 -4.77 -5.55 -27.06
N GLN A 198 -3.99 -4.79 -27.83
CA GLN A 198 -3.29 -5.30 -29.00
C GLN A 198 -1.93 -5.88 -28.62
N ASN A 199 -1.52 -6.91 -29.35
CA ASN A 199 -0.14 -7.39 -29.30
C ASN A 199 0.81 -6.25 -29.69
N SER A 200 1.97 -6.21 -29.05
CA SER A 200 3.05 -5.27 -29.33
C SER A 200 4.29 -6.01 -29.81
N THR A 201 5.35 -5.27 -30.13
CA THR A 201 6.67 -5.84 -30.40
C THR A 201 7.23 -6.59 -29.19
N ASN A 202 6.91 -6.14 -27.98
CA ASN A 202 7.41 -6.71 -26.73
C ASN A 202 6.51 -7.81 -26.18
N PHE A 203 5.19 -7.71 -26.36
CA PHE A 203 4.25 -8.58 -25.68
C PHE A 203 3.17 -9.17 -26.58
N ASN A 204 2.99 -10.48 -26.48
CA ASN A 204 1.76 -11.16 -26.86
C ASN A 204 0.73 -10.99 -25.74
N LYS A 205 -0.52 -10.69 -26.09
CA LYS A 205 -1.63 -10.47 -25.16
C LYS A 205 -2.63 -11.62 -25.25
N ASN A 206 -3.12 -12.02 -24.10
CA ASN A 206 -4.21 -12.97 -23.91
C ASN A 206 -5.30 -12.28 -23.08
N ILE A 207 -6.45 -12.05 -23.70
CA ILE A 207 -7.60 -11.34 -23.14
C ILE A 207 -8.49 -12.34 -22.44
N ILE A 208 -8.65 -12.14 -21.13
CA ILE A 208 -9.33 -13.05 -20.23
C ILE A 208 -10.63 -12.40 -19.79
N ARG A 209 -11.75 -13.11 -19.96
CA ARG A 209 -13.02 -12.73 -19.34
C ARG A 209 -13.25 -13.60 -18.11
N PHE A 210 -13.38 -12.95 -16.95
CA PHE A 210 -13.82 -13.60 -15.72
C PHE A 210 -15.33 -13.46 -15.56
N ILE A 211 -15.99 -14.57 -15.22
CA ILE A 211 -17.44 -14.62 -14.97
C ILE A 211 -17.74 -15.48 -13.73
N PRO A 212 -18.90 -15.27 -13.07
CA PRO A 212 -19.34 -16.12 -11.98
C PRO A 212 -19.48 -17.58 -12.41
N LYS A 213 -18.99 -18.49 -11.58
CA LYS A 213 -19.23 -19.93 -11.75
C LYS A 213 -20.71 -20.23 -11.59
N LYS A 214 -21.32 -20.86 -12.60
CA LYS A 214 -22.73 -21.29 -12.55
C LYS A 214 -22.94 -22.30 -11.41
N SER A 215 -23.93 -22.05 -10.57
CA SER A 215 -24.38 -22.95 -9.50
C SER A 215 -25.88 -23.19 -9.64
N THR A 216 -26.33 -24.41 -9.34
CA THR A 216 -27.75 -24.79 -9.36
C THR A 216 -28.53 -24.25 -8.16
N GLN A 217 -27.84 -23.80 -7.10
CA GLN A 217 -28.45 -23.34 -5.84
C GLN A 217 -28.33 -21.83 -5.60
N ASN A 218 -27.39 -21.15 -6.29
CA ASN A 218 -27.15 -19.72 -6.11
C ASN A 218 -27.45 -18.98 -7.42
N ASN A 219 -28.36 -17.99 -7.35
CA ASN A 219 -28.66 -17.10 -8.47
C ASN A 219 -27.46 -16.16 -8.74
N HIS A 220 -26.47 -16.66 -9.47
CA HIS A 220 -25.38 -15.89 -10.08
C HIS A 220 -24.69 -14.88 -9.14
N GLN A 221 -24.15 -15.32 -8.00
CA GLN A 221 -23.31 -14.47 -7.15
C GLN A 221 -21.88 -15.00 -7.07
N TRP A 222 -20.95 -14.13 -7.43
CA TRP A 222 -19.53 -14.21 -7.15
C TRP A 222 -19.12 -12.90 -6.49
N TYR A 223 -17.99 -12.89 -5.79
CA TYR A 223 -17.45 -11.66 -5.19
C TYR A 223 -16.16 -11.26 -5.87
N VAL A 224 -16.00 -9.95 -6.04
CA VAL A 224 -14.76 -9.35 -6.52
C VAL A 224 -14.07 -8.72 -5.31
N ILE A 225 -12.78 -8.98 -5.15
CA ILE A 225 -11.93 -8.39 -4.13
C ILE A 225 -10.89 -7.52 -4.85
N ASP A 226 -10.95 -6.21 -4.63
CA ASP A 226 -9.87 -5.30 -5.03
C ASP A 226 -8.80 -5.33 -3.94
N ALA A 227 -7.67 -5.94 -4.25
CA ALA A 227 -6.49 -6.01 -3.42
C ALA A 227 -5.26 -5.41 -4.14
N THR A 228 -5.48 -4.57 -5.16
CA THR A 228 -4.37 -3.91 -5.84
C THR A 228 -3.79 -2.80 -4.96
N GLU A 229 -2.54 -2.45 -5.24
CA GLU A 229 -1.80 -1.44 -4.48
C GLU A 229 -2.46 -0.05 -4.51
N THR A 230 -3.27 0.24 -5.53
CA THR A 230 -3.84 1.58 -5.76
C THR A 230 -5.35 1.62 -5.90
N GLY A 231 -6.05 0.50 -5.73
CA GLY A 231 -7.50 0.43 -5.88
C GLY A 231 -7.93 0.63 -7.34
N GLU A 232 -7.64 -0.36 -8.18
CA GLU A 232 -7.93 -0.26 -9.61
C GLU A 232 -9.41 -0.50 -9.94
N ILE A 233 -10.02 -1.50 -9.31
CA ILE A 233 -11.46 -1.78 -9.45
C ILE A 233 -12.25 -0.61 -8.88
N ILE A 234 -11.74 0.03 -7.81
CA ILE A 234 -12.33 1.24 -7.24
C ILE A 234 -12.46 2.35 -8.30
N ALA A 235 -11.42 2.58 -9.09
CA ALA A 235 -11.46 3.58 -10.15
C ALA A 235 -12.30 3.13 -11.35
N LEU A 236 -12.13 1.89 -11.81
CA LEU A 236 -12.87 1.31 -12.94
C LEU A 236 -14.39 1.27 -12.71
N ALA A 237 -14.83 0.95 -11.50
CA ALA A 237 -16.24 0.94 -11.11
C ALA A 237 -16.78 2.34 -10.74
N ASP A 238 -15.94 3.37 -10.81
CA ASP A 238 -16.24 4.75 -10.41
C ASP A 238 -16.94 4.84 -9.04
N VAL A 239 -16.48 4.02 -8.08
CA VAL A 239 -16.97 4.08 -6.70
C VAL A 239 -16.37 5.30 -5.99
N PRO A 240 -17.09 5.95 -5.05
CA PRO A 240 -16.56 7.12 -4.36
C PRO A 240 -15.30 6.80 -3.54
N TYR A 241 -14.24 7.59 -3.72
CA TYR A 241 -12.98 7.45 -2.98
C TYR A 241 -12.36 8.81 -2.65
N ARG A 242 -11.42 8.78 -1.70
CA ARG A 242 -10.50 9.87 -1.34
C ARG A 242 -9.09 9.51 -1.78
N LEU A 243 -8.27 10.54 -1.96
CA LEU A 243 -6.88 10.43 -2.34
C LEU A 243 -6.13 11.61 -1.72
N GLY A 244 -4.87 11.39 -1.32
CA GLY A 244 -4.03 12.45 -0.75
C GLY A 244 -4.52 12.92 0.62
N ILE A 245 -4.33 14.19 0.93
CA ILE A 245 -4.59 14.75 2.27
C ILE A 245 -6.08 15.07 2.44
N ASP A 246 -6.67 14.50 3.49
CA ASP A 246 -8.02 14.82 3.94
C ASP A 246 -8.08 16.18 4.65
N PRO A 247 -9.15 16.98 4.49
CA PRO A 247 -9.24 18.29 5.12
C PRO A 247 -9.29 18.22 6.65
N ILE A 248 -8.75 19.24 7.30
CA ILE A 248 -8.80 19.40 8.76
C ILE A 248 -10.24 19.36 9.27
N SER A 249 -10.45 18.54 10.29
CA SER A 249 -11.75 18.38 10.93
C SER A 249 -11.59 17.94 12.38
N TYR A 250 -12.70 17.80 13.10
CA TYR A 250 -12.65 17.24 14.45
C TYR A 250 -12.30 15.73 14.47
N LEU A 251 -12.35 15.06 13.31
CA LEU A 251 -11.96 13.65 13.15
C LEU A 251 -10.51 13.50 12.65
N GLU A 252 -10.03 14.49 11.88
CA GLU A 252 -8.67 14.58 11.34
C GLU A 252 -7.98 15.89 11.81
N PRO A 253 -7.82 16.09 13.13
CA PRO A 253 -7.40 17.37 13.69
C PRO A 253 -5.94 17.75 13.37
N SER A 254 -5.10 16.78 13.00
CA SER A 254 -3.69 17.02 12.67
C SER A 254 -3.44 17.15 11.17
N SER A 255 -4.48 17.20 10.33
CA SER A 255 -4.31 17.46 8.91
C SER A 255 -3.59 18.78 8.67
N SER A 256 -2.72 18.77 7.67
CA SER A 256 -1.96 19.91 7.14
C SER A 256 -2.77 20.80 6.20
N SER A 257 -3.98 20.37 5.79
CA SER A 257 -4.74 21.03 4.74
C SER A 257 -6.14 21.40 5.20
N SER A 258 -6.59 22.62 4.89
CA SER A 258 -7.97 23.06 5.16
C SER A 258 -8.98 22.54 4.13
N THR A 259 -8.49 22.12 2.96
CA THR A 259 -9.27 21.54 1.87
C THR A 259 -8.72 20.17 1.49
N ASN A 260 -9.50 19.40 0.75
CA ASN A 260 -9.02 18.11 0.25
C ASN A 260 -7.90 18.34 -0.79
N TYR A 261 -6.71 17.76 -0.56
CA TYR A 261 -5.56 17.92 -1.44
C TYR A 261 -5.14 16.58 -2.06
N SER A 262 -5.74 16.26 -3.20
CA SER A 262 -5.68 14.93 -3.82
C SER A 262 -4.35 14.53 -4.47
N TYR A 263 -3.36 15.41 -4.50
CA TYR A 263 -2.10 15.20 -5.21
C TYR A 263 -1.00 14.65 -4.30
N CYS A 264 -1.05 14.97 -3.01
CA CYS A 264 -0.06 14.55 -2.01
C CYS A 264 -0.43 13.18 -1.44
N THR A 265 -0.19 12.13 -2.20
CA THR A 265 -0.10 10.78 -1.62
C THR A 265 1.26 10.62 -0.92
N GLN A 266 1.36 9.70 0.02
CA GLN A 266 2.65 9.34 0.61
C GLN A 266 3.67 8.87 -0.44
N GLY A 267 4.95 9.12 -0.16
CA GLY A 267 6.07 8.72 -1.01
C GLY A 267 6.07 7.23 -1.37
N PHE A 268 6.58 6.92 -2.55
CA PHE A 268 6.75 5.53 -3.01
C PHE A 268 8.22 5.25 -3.33
N THR A 269 8.59 3.98 -3.43
CA THR A 269 10.00 3.58 -3.49
C THR A 269 10.20 2.45 -4.47
N TYR A 270 11.15 2.60 -5.39
CA TYR A 270 11.76 1.45 -6.05
C TYR A 270 12.92 0.97 -5.19
N THR A 271 12.78 -0.23 -4.65
CA THR A 271 13.86 -0.84 -3.88
C THR A 271 14.88 -1.47 -4.82
N PHE A 272 16.08 -1.68 -4.32
CA PHE A 272 17.15 -2.35 -5.04
C PHE A 272 18.10 -3.03 -4.06
N ALA A 273 18.82 -4.05 -4.54
CA ALA A 273 19.82 -4.73 -3.75
C ALA A 273 21.24 -4.29 -4.11
N MET A 274 22.10 -4.21 -3.11
CA MET A 274 23.53 -4.00 -3.27
C MET A 274 24.30 -5.00 -2.40
N GLU A 275 25.50 -5.35 -2.81
CA GLU A 275 26.34 -6.33 -2.14
C GLU A 275 27.66 -5.68 -1.69
N ALA A 276 28.10 -6.01 -0.47
CA ALA A 276 29.44 -5.68 0.00
C ALA A 276 30.47 -6.63 -0.62
N THR A 277 31.58 -6.09 -1.11
CA THR A 277 32.60 -6.83 -1.87
C THR A 277 33.96 -6.74 -1.20
N ARG A 278 34.85 -7.71 -1.46
CA ARG A 278 36.23 -7.68 -0.93
C ARG A 278 37.03 -6.55 -1.56
N GLU A 279 36.95 -6.45 -2.89
CA GLU A 279 37.71 -5.50 -3.69
C GLU A 279 36.83 -4.33 -4.14
N PRO A 280 37.39 -3.12 -4.27
CA PRO A 280 36.71 -1.97 -4.87
C PRO A 280 36.08 -2.30 -6.23
N GLN A 281 34.87 -1.79 -6.47
CA GLN A 281 34.12 -1.97 -7.72
C GLN A 281 34.03 -0.65 -8.48
N PRO A 282 34.09 -0.67 -9.83
CA PRO A 282 33.85 0.52 -10.64
C PRO A 282 32.45 1.08 -10.40
N GLN A 283 32.36 2.38 -10.14
CA GLN A 283 31.09 3.07 -9.91
C GLN A 283 30.79 3.96 -11.12
N ILE A 284 29.78 3.59 -11.89
CA ILE A 284 29.37 4.34 -13.08
C ILE A 284 28.33 5.37 -12.65
N MET A 285 28.63 6.65 -12.85
CA MET A 285 27.69 7.73 -12.58
C MET A 285 26.52 7.68 -13.56
N PRO A 286 25.27 7.55 -13.09
CA PRO A 286 24.10 7.64 -13.98
C PRO A 286 24.04 9.03 -14.65
N PRO A 287 23.62 9.13 -15.93
CA PRO A 287 23.60 10.40 -16.65
C PRO A 287 22.67 11.46 -16.03
N PHE A 288 21.68 11.02 -15.26
CA PHE A 288 20.73 11.87 -14.55
C PHE A 288 21.11 12.13 -13.07
N TYR A 289 22.26 11.65 -12.59
CA TYR A 289 22.66 11.77 -11.17
C TYR A 289 22.61 13.20 -10.65
N ASN A 290 23.15 14.17 -11.41
CA ASN A 290 23.21 15.57 -10.99
C ASN A 290 21.82 16.20 -10.78
N GLN A 291 20.77 15.66 -11.40
CA GLN A 291 19.40 16.10 -11.17
C GLN A 291 18.92 15.72 -9.77
N TYR A 292 19.28 14.54 -9.26
CA TYR A 292 18.78 14.00 -8.00
C TYR A 292 19.74 14.19 -6.81
N ALA A 293 21.03 14.41 -7.06
CA ALA A 293 22.04 14.61 -6.01
C ALA A 293 21.64 15.65 -4.93
N PRO A 294 20.94 16.76 -5.26
CA PRO A 294 20.46 17.73 -4.27
C PRO A 294 19.32 17.23 -3.36
N TYR A 295 18.76 16.05 -3.61
CA TYR A 295 17.66 15.46 -2.83
C TYR A 295 18.17 14.58 -1.68
N PHE A 296 19.25 13.83 -1.90
CA PHE A 296 19.65 12.74 -1.02
C PHE A 296 20.30 13.20 0.28
N SER A 297 19.96 12.51 1.37
CA SER A 297 20.49 12.75 2.69
C SER A 297 20.37 11.51 3.59
N TYR A 298 21.27 11.41 4.57
CA TYR A 298 21.09 10.52 5.71
C TYR A 298 19.99 10.98 6.68
N GLU A 299 19.37 12.13 6.42
CA GLU A 299 18.30 12.79 7.18
C GLU A 299 18.77 13.37 8.52
N LEU A 300 19.42 12.57 9.36
CA LEU A 300 19.84 12.95 10.70
C LEU A 300 21.32 12.62 10.90
N SER A 301 22.06 13.47 11.61
CA SER A 301 23.48 13.22 11.93
C SER A 301 23.69 11.90 12.68
N ARG A 302 22.73 11.47 13.51
CA ARG A 302 22.77 10.17 14.20
C ARG A 302 22.59 8.95 13.29
N LEU A 303 22.15 9.15 12.05
CA LEU A 303 21.98 8.11 11.03
C LEU A 303 23.04 8.23 9.92
N ALA A 304 23.90 9.25 9.96
CA ALA A 304 24.90 9.56 8.95
C ALA A 304 26.12 8.62 8.99
N ASN A 305 25.88 7.33 8.82
CA ASN A 305 26.89 6.29 8.77
C ASN A 305 26.49 5.25 7.72
N PHE A 306 27.42 4.96 6.80
CA PHE A 306 27.14 4.05 5.69
C PHE A 306 26.80 2.64 6.19
N ASP A 307 27.61 2.07 7.08
CA ASP A 307 27.40 0.72 7.59
C ASP A 307 26.05 0.58 8.29
N LEU A 308 25.62 1.60 9.02
CA LEU A 308 24.29 1.66 9.63
C LEU A 308 23.19 1.63 8.57
N VAL A 309 23.28 2.45 7.52
CA VAL A 309 22.26 2.44 6.45
C VAL A 309 22.28 1.15 5.64
N PHE A 310 23.46 0.62 5.35
CA PHE A 310 23.62 -0.67 4.68
C PHE A 310 23.00 -1.80 5.51
N THR A 311 23.20 -1.81 6.82
CA THR A 311 22.66 -2.87 7.69
C THR A 311 21.20 -2.66 8.10
N TYR A 312 20.59 -1.53 7.73
CA TYR A 312 19.18 -1.25 8.00
C TYR A 312 18.27 -2.38 7.53
N ARG A 313 18.49 -2.82 6.29
CA ARG A 313 17.79 -3.93 5.64
C ARG A 313 18.80 -4.86 4.97
N ARG A 314 19.77 -5.34 5.74
CA ARG A 314 20.65 -6.45 5.31
C ARG A 314 19.85 -7.75 5.28
N ILE A 315 19.51 -8.20 4.08
CA ILE A 315 18.61 -9.33 3.82
C ILE A 315 19.35 -10.66 3.76
N TRP A 316 20.68 -10.63 3.62
CA TRP A 316 21.53 -11.81 3.65
C TRP A 316 22.92 -11.45 4.16
N SER A 317 23.53 -12.38 4.90
CA SER A 317 24.89 -12.27 5.37
C SER A 317 25.51 -13.67 5.45
N PRO A 318 26.63 -13.95 4.76
CA PRO A 318 27.30 -15.24 4.83
C PRO A 318 28.08 -15.43 6.13
N GLU A 319 28.51 -14.34 6.77
CA GLU A 319 29.38 -14.35 7.94
C GLU A 319 28.97 -13.22 8.91
N THR A 320 29.06 -13.47 10.22
CA THR A 320 28.73 -12.44 11.20
C THR A 320 29.83 -11.39 11.30
N GLY A 321 29.48 -10.13 11.05
CA GLY A 321 30.38 -8.99 11.21
C GLY A 321 30.69 -8.65 12.67
N LYS A 322 31.59 -7.68 12.87
CA LYS A 322 31.96 -7.19 14.21
C LYS A 322 30.82 -6.35 14.80
N ASN A 323 30.53 -6.53 16.09
CA ASN A 323 29.58 -5.67 16.81
C ASN A 323 30.06 -4.21 16.81
N THR A 324 29.19 -3.32 16.34
CA THR A 324 29.44 -1.89 16.17
C THR A 324 28.25 -1.08 16.70
N LYS A 325 28.49 0.19 17.02
CA LYS A 325 27.46 1.12 17.47
C LYS A 325 27.65 2.49 16.83
N PHE A 326 26.57 3.07 16.31
CA PHE A 326 26.56 4.44 15.81
C PHE A 326 25.22 5.11 16.15
N GLY A 327 25.24 6.37 16.59
CA GLY A 327 24.02 7.14 16.82
C GLY A 327 23.02 6.51 17.81
N GLY A 328 23.49 5.64 18.72
CA GLY A 328 22.65 4.90 19.67
C GLY A 328 22.11 3.57 19.17
N ILE A 329 22.38 3.18 17.92
CA ILE A 329 21.92 1.92 17.30
C ILE A 329 23.08 0.92 17.28
N ASN A 330 22.82 -0.31 17.72
CA ASN A 330 23.76 -1.42 17.66
C ASN A 330 23.49 -2.25 16.40
N PHE A 331 24.54 -2.65 15.70
CA PHE A 331 24.48 -3.52 14.51
C PHE A 331 25.82 -4.22 14.32
N THR A 332 25.88 -5.27 13.49
CA THR A 332 27.15 -5.88 13.08
C THR A 332 27.63 -5.28 11.77
N SER A 333 28.90 -4.86 11.70
CA SER A 333 29.48 -4.23 10.51
C SER A 333 29.35 -5.11 9.25
N PRO A 334 29.22 -4.52 8.05
CA PRO A 334 29.14 -5.28 6.80
C PRO A 334 30.35 -6.19 6.58
N THR A 335 30.10 -7.37 6.01
CA THR A 335 31.14 -8.31 5.55
C THR A 335 30.99 -8.58 4.04
N PRO A 336 32.07 -8.96 3.34
CA PRO A 336 31.98 -9.32 1.93
C PRO A 336 30.97 -10.45 1.68
N GLY A 337 30.07 -10.25 0.73
CA GLY A 337 28.95 -11.14 0.42
C GLY A 337 27.65 -10.78 1.15
N ASP A 338 27.66 -9.82 2.09
CA ASP A 338 26.43 -9.27 2.64
C ASP A 338 25.60 -8.63 1.53
N ILE A 339 24.28 -8.88 1.55
CA ILE A 339 23.34 -8.26 0.61
C ILE A 339 22.40 -7.36 1.40
N SER A 340 22.35 -6.09 0.99
CA SER A 340 21.47 -5.08 1.55
C SER A 340 20.42 -4.63 0.55
N MET A 341 19.18 -4.54 1.02
CA MET A 341 18.06 -3.98 0.29
C MET A 341 17.85 -2.52 0.69
N GLN A 342 17.75 -1.61 -0.28
CA GLN A 342 17.66 -0.18 0.01
C GLN A 342 16.22 0.33 -0.04
N ASN A 343 15.80 1.02 1.02
CA ASN A 343 14.52 1.74 1.17
C ASN A 343 14.70 2.82 2.24
N TRP A 344 15.01 4.05 1.82
CA TRP A 344 15.38 5.16 2.71
C TRP A 344 14.65 6.45 2.35
N THR A 345 14.09 7.14 3.35
CA THR A 345 13.16 8.28 3.20
C THR A 345 13.76 9.47 2.46
N TRP A 346 14.97 9.89 2.83
CA TRP A 346 15.73 10.90 2.08
C TRP A 346 16.71 10.26 1.11
N GLY A 347 16.33 9.11 0.56
CA GLY A 347 17.11 8.32 -0.37
C GLY A 347 16.29 7.93 -1.59
N ASN A 348 16.04 6.64 -1.76
CA ASN A 348 15.28 6.12 -2.91
C ASN A 348 13.75 6.27 -2.78
N ASP A 349 13.23 6.77 -1.66
CA ASP A 349 11.86 7.25 -1.57
C ASP A 349 11.65 8.47 -2.48
N TYR A 350 10.79 8.34 -3.48
CA TYR A 350 10.40 9.44 -4.36
C TYR A 350 9.04 10.00 -3.93
N ARG A 351 8.98 11.31 -3.71
CA ARG A 351 7.91 11.98 -2.94
C ARG A 351 7.18 13.09 -3.72
N PRO A 352 6.56 12.77 -4.88
CA PRO A 352 5.77 13.74 -5.63
C PRO A 352 4.55 14.18 -4.83
N GLY A 353 4.08 15.41 -5.09
CA GLY A 353 3.06 16.03 -4.25
C GLY A 353 2.12 16.96 -4.99
N THR A 354 2.36 17.29 -6.26
CA THR A 354 1.61 18.33 -6.97
C THR A 354 0.82 17.75 -8.14
N ALA A 355 -0.08 18.54 -8.71
CA ALA A 355 -0.83 18.14 -9.90
C ALA A 355 0.06 17.84 -11.13
N GLN A 356 1.31 18.33 -11.13
CA GLN A 356 2.25 18.10 -12.22
C GLN A 356 2.88 16.71 -12.17
N ASP A 357 3.13 16.17 -10.96
CA ASP A 357 3.99 15.00 -10.76
C ASP A 357 3.37 13.88 -9.91
N ASN A 358 2.17 14.05 -9.35
CA ASN A 358 1.49 13.03 -8.54
C ASN A 358 1.49 11.66 -9.25
N LEU A 359 1.82 10.60 -8.49
CA LEU A 359 1.93 9.24 -9.00
C LEU A 359 0.55 8.68 -9.38
N ILE A 360 -0.41 8.74 -8.45
CA ILE A 360 -1.75 8.19 -8.63
C ILE A 360 -2.64 9.28 -9.20
N TYR A 361 -3.22 9.05 -10.38
CA TYR A 361 -4.10 10.03 -10.99
C TYR A 361 -5.38 10.22 -10.17
N THR A 362 -5.75 11.49 -9.98
CA THR A 362 -7.05 11.87 -9.41
C THR A 362 -8.18 11.49 -10.38
N ARG A 363 -9.42 11.38 -9.89
CA ARG A 363 -10.58 11.13 -10.77
C ARG A 363 -10.68 12.11 -11.93
N GLN A 364 -10.40 13.40 -11.67
CA GLN A 364 -10.40 14.44 -12.70
C GLN A 364 -9.32 14.18 -13.77
N GLN A 365 -8.10 13.80 -13.36
CA GLN A 365 -7.02 13.46 -14.28
C GLN A 365 -7.31 12.17 -15.06
N LEU A 366 -7.92 11.16 -14.42
CA LEU A 366 -8.37 9.93 -15.09
C LEU A 366 -9.41 10.24 -16.17
N ASN A 367 -10.37 11.12 -15.89
CA ASN A 367 -11.34 11.57 -16.88
C ASN A 367 -10.68 12.34 -18.03
N ALA A 368 -9.79 13.29 -17.70
CA ALA A 368 -9.09 14.11 -18.70
C ALA A 368 -8.16 13.30 -19.61
N THR A 369 -7.62 12.18 -19.12
CA THR A 369 -6.76 11.26 -19.88
C THR A 369 -7.54 10.15 -20.58
N GLY A 370 -8.87 10.14 -20.46
CA GLY A 370 -9.73 9.12 -21.08
C GLY A 370 -9.71 7.76 -20.39
N GLN A 371 -9.06 7.62 -19.24
CA GLN A 371 -8.93 6.32 -18.55
C GLN A 371 -10.22 5.79 -17.94
N LEU A 372 -11.22 6.66 -17.73
CA LEU A 372 -12.56 6.26 -17.27
C LEU A 372 -13.51 5.90 -18.42
N GLN A 373 -13.08 6.05 -19.68
CA GLN A 373 -13.88 5.62 -20.83
C GLN A 373 -13.73 4.11 -21.04
N PRO A 374 -14.73 3.42 -21.62
CA PRO A 374 -14.63 1.99 -21.92
C PRO A 374 -13.38 1.66 -22.74
N GLY A 375 -12.58 0.68 -22.30
CA GLY A 375 -11.30 0.32 -22.93
C GLY A 375 -10.15 1.31 -22.68
N GLY A 376 -10.41 2.43 -22.01
CA GLY A 376 -9.45 3.51 -21.78
C GLY A 376 -8.49 3.27 -20.61
N TRP A 377 -8.79 2.34 -19.70
CA TRP A 377 -8.03 2.14 -18.47
C TRP A 377 -6.55 1.78 -18.72
N LYS A 378 -5.63 2.44 -17.99
CA LYS A 378 -4.17 2.21 -18.07
C LYS A 378 -3.53 2.06 -16.69
N GLY A 379 -4.27 1.51 -15.72
CA GLY A 379 -3.79 1.33 -14.34
C GLY A 379 -3.85 2.58 -13.47
N GLY A 380 -4.22 3.74 -14.02
CA GLY A 380 -4.41 4.96 -13.26
C GLY A 380 -3.15 5.52 -12.59
N LEU A 381 -1.97 5.15 -13.09
CA LEU A 381 -0.67 5.65 -12.66
C LEU A 381 -0.05 6.58 -13.71
N ARG A 382 0.74 7.54 -13.25
CA ARG A 382 1.51 8.44 -14.13
C ARG A 382 2.85 7.80 -14.50
N THR A 383 2.96 7.32 -15.74
CA THR A 383 4.17 6.65 -16.28
C THR A 383 5.46 7.47 -16.10
N ARG A 384 5.40 8.79 -16.34
CA ARG A 384 6.56 9.68 -16.14
C ARG A 384 7.05 9.71 -14.70
N THR A 385 6.15 9.63 -13.72
CA THR A 385 6.49 9.65 -12.29
C THR A 385 7.09 8.33 -11.85
N LEU A 386 6.61 7.20 -12.38
CA LEU A 386 7.27 5.90 -12.21
C LEU A 386 8.73 5.97 -12.69
N ARG A 387 8.96 6.49 -13.89
CA ARG A 387 10.31 6.67 -14.45
C ARG A 387 11.21 7.53 -13.54
N LYS A 388 10.67 8.62 -12.99
CA LYS A 388 11.41 9.49 -12.06
C LYS A 388 11.75 8.78 -10.75
N GLY A 389 10.88 7.91 -10.24
CA GLY A 389 11.20 7.04 -9.11
C GLY A 389 12.30 6.02 -9.42
N GLU A 390 12.30 5.45 -10.63
CA GLU A 390 13.35 4.52 -11.10
C GLU A 390 14.71 5.23 -11.23
N GLU A 391 14.74 6.40 -11.87
CA GLU A 391 15.92 7.27 -11.97
C GLU A 391 16.44 7.67 -10.57
N ASN A 392 15.55 8.06 -9.64
CA ASN A 392 15.88 8.42 -8.26
C ASN A 392 16.57 7.26 -7.51
N ALA A 393 16.06 6.04 -7.63
CA ALA A 393 16.64 4.87 -6.96
C ALA A 393 18.05 4.54 -7.48
N LEU A 394 18.26 4.58 -8.80
CA LEU A 394 19.58 4.36 -9.41
C LEU A 394 20.58 5.46 -9.03
N ALA A 395 20.13 6.72 -9.00
CA ALA A 395 20.95 7.83 -8.55
C ALA A 395 21.27 7.75 -7.05
N TYR A 396 20.35 7.22 -6.22
CA TYR A 396 20.57 7.02 -4.79
C TYR A 396 21.67 5.99 -4.52
N TYR A 397 21.73 4.88 -5.28
CA TYR A 397 22.84 3.94 -5.16
C TYR A 397 24.19 4.65 -5.37
N TYR A 398 24.35 5.37 -6.49
CA TYR A 398 25.58 6.08 -6.78
C TYR A 398 25.90 7.14 -5.73
N TRP A 399 24.88 7.88 -5.28
CA TRP A 399 25.02 8.79 -4.15
C TRP A 399 25.59 8.04 -2.95
N LEU A 400 24.96 6.96 -2.49
CA LEU A 400 25.30 6.26 -1.26
C LEU A 400 26.75 5.75 -1.27
N VAL A 401 27.22 5.19 -2.40
CA VAL A 401 28.56 4.58 -2.50
C VAL A 401 29.67 5.51 -3.00
N SER A 402 29.36 6.56 -3.76
CA SER A 402 30.38 7.44 -4.38
C SER A 402 30.16 8.94 -4.14
N GLY A 403 28.94 9.37 -3.87
CA GLY A 403 28.62 10.77 -3.61
C GLY A 403 29.22 11.29 -2.30
N ASN A 404 29.57 12.58 -2.28
CA ASN A 404 30.16 13.30 -1.14
C ASN A 404 29.28 14.44 -0.59
N THR A 405 28.09 14.63 -1.16
CA THR A 405 27.11 15.64 -0.75
C THR A 405 26.02 15.05 0.15
N ASP A 406 25.37 15.89 0.93
CA ASP A 406 24.14 15.57 1.67
C ASP A 406 23.26 16.82 1.73
N SER A 407 22.00 16.68 1.31
CA SER A 407 21.08 17.81 1.12
C SER A 407 20.64 18.48 2.41
N GLN A 408 20.71 17.78 3.55
CA GLN A 408 20.28 18.31 4.85
C GLN A 408 21.44 18.55 5.81
N LEU A 409 22.48 17.72 5.74
CA LEU A 409 23.60 17.77 6.69
C LEU A 409 24.82 18.53 6.13
N GLY A 410 24.80 18.90 4.84
CA GLY A 410 25.85 19.68 4.19
C GLY A 410 26.97 18.83 3.59
N ALA A 411 28.06 19.49 3.19
CA ALA A 411 29.20 18.81 2.57
C ALA A 411 30.02 18.00 3.59
N ASN A 412 30.78 17.02 3.10
CA ASN A 412 31.78 16.24 3.86
C ASN A 412 31.24 15.29 4.95
N VAL A 413 29.92 15.09 5.06
CA VAL A 413 29.35 14.04 5.93
C VAL A 413 29.49 12.63 5.37
N LYS A 414 29.89 12.51 4.09
CA LYS A 414 30.03 11.24 3.38
C LYS A 414 31.45 11.01 2.88
N LYS A 415 31.87 9.75 3.00
CA LYS A 415 33.10 9.22 2.41
C LYS A 415 32.69 8.18 1.35
N PRO A 416 33.39 8.10 0.20
CA PRO A 416 33.17 7.04 -0.77
C PRO A 416 33.36 5.64 -0.16
N GLN A 417 32.54 4.69 -0.61
CA GLN A 417 32.47 3.31 -0.14
C GLN A 417 32.58 2.36 -1.35
N PRO A 418 33.76 2.29 -1.99
CA PRO A 418 33.91 1.67 -3.30
C PRO A 418 33.75 0.14 -3.30
N ASN A 419 33.81 -0.49 -2.13
CA ASN A 419 33.70 -1.94 -1.94
C ASN A 419 32.25 -2.43 -1.99
N HIS A 420 31.43 -1.89 -2.89
CA HIS A 420 30.04 -2.30 -3.06
C HIS A 420 29.66 -2.37 -4.53
N ARG A 421 28.76 -3.30 -4.88
CA ARG A 421 28.15 -3.35 -6.22
C ARG A 421 26.64 -3.33 -6.16
N PHE A 422 26.04 -2.68 -7.14
CA PHE A 422 24.62 -2.76 -7.42
C PHE A 422 24.29 -4.12 -8.05
N LEU A 423 23.27 -4.81 -7.55
CA LEU A 423 22.91 -6.14 -8.04
C LEU A 423 21.90 -6.05 -9.18
N THR A 424 22.23 -6.66 -10.31
CA THR A 424 21.42 -6.68 -11.55
C THR A 424 21.30 -8.08 -12.11
N GLY A 425 20.42 -8.25 -13.09
CA GLY A 425 20.19 -9.54 -13.77
C GLY A 425 19.01 -10.30 -13.19
N ILE A 426 18.45 -11.22 -13.99
CA ILE A 426 17.27 -12.00 -13.60
C ILE A 426 17.48 -12.89 -12.37
N ASN A 427 18.75 -13.21 -12.06
CA ASN A 427 19.14 -13.98 -10.88
C ASN A 427 19.49 -13.08 -9.67
N SER A 428 19.36 -11.75 -9.80
CA SER A 428 19.52 -10.83 -8.67
C SER A 428 18.40 -11.02 -7.64
N PRO A 429 18.57 -10.56 -6.39
CA PRO A 429 17.51 -10.61 -5.38
C PRO A 429 16.17 -9.98 -5.79
N MET A 430 16.18 -9.07 -6.77
CA MET A 430 14.98 -8.41 -7.30
C MET A 430 14.37 -9.14 -8.50
N GLY A 431 15.08 -10.09 -9.10
CA GLY A 431 14.59 -10.79 -10.28
C GLY A 431 14.34 -9.87 -11.48
N THR A 432 15.16 -8.83 -11.64
CA THR A 432 15.08 -7.86 -12.75
C THR A 432 16.45 -7.59 -13.35
N VAL A 433 16.51 -7.44 -14.68
CA VAL A 433 17.78 -7.12 -15.37
C VAL A 433 18.29 -5.75 -14.97
N HIS A 434 17.39 -4.78 -14.78
CA HIS A 434 17.72 -3.43 -14.34
C HIS A 434 18.01 -3.30 -12.83
N GLY A 435 17.80 -4.35 -12.03
CA GLY A 435 18.15 -4.43 -10.59
C GLY A 435 17.23 -3.68 -9.62
N LEU A 436 16.18 -3.01 -10.10
CA LEU A 436 15.15 -2.39 -9.26
C LEU A 436 14.01 -3.39 -8.97
N SER A 437 13.20 -3.13 -7.96
CA SER A 437 11.97 -3.89 -7.72
C SER A 437 11.03 -3.89 -8.93
N LYS A 438 10.32 -5.01 -9.12
CA LYS A 438 9.39 -5.23 -10.25
C LYS A 438 8.22 -4.26 -10.25
N TYR A 439 7.77 -3.88 -9.04
CA TYR A 439 6.76 -2.87 -8.80
C TYR A 439 7.24 -1.95 -7.66
N PRO A 440 6.90 -0.65 -7.63
CA PRO A 440 7.29 0.20 -6.51
C PRO A 440 6.51 -0.17 -5.23
N TYR A 441 7.14 0.02 -4.08
CA TYR A 441 6.42 0.06 -2.81
C TYR A 441 5.59 1.35 -2.73
N ILE A 442 4.28 1.21 -2.88
CA ILE A 442 3.32 2.33 -2.80
C ILE A 442 2.69 2.32 -1.40
N ARG A 443 2.79 3.45 -0.67
CA ARG A 443 2.34 3.54 0.73
C ARG A 443 0.87 3.90 0.89
N GLU A 444 0.22 4.40 -0.17
CA GLU A 444 -1.15 4.92 -0.13
C GLU A 444 -1.85 4.70 -1.47
N GLY A 445 -3.09 4.21 -1.44
CA GLY A 445 -3.94 4.00 -2.62
C GLY A 445 -5.18 4.89 -2.65
N ARG A 446 -6.09 4.63 -3.58
CA ARG A 446 -7.43 5.24 -3.59
C ARG A 446 -8.23 4.67 -2.41
N ARG A 447 -8.52 5.49 -1.40
CA ARG A 447 -9.22 5.06 -0.18
C ARG A 447 -10.71 5.19 -0.38
N ILE A 448 -11.46 4.10 -0.39
CA ILE A 448 -12.91 4.18 -0.59
C ILE A 448 -13.59 5.02 0.49
N ILE A 449 -14.77 5.55 0.16
CA ILE A 449 -15.73 5.93 1.19
C ILE A 449 -16.53 4.67 1.53
N GLY A 450 -16.38 4.18 2.77
CA GLY A 450 -16.97 2.93 3.23
C GLY A 450 -18.50 2.97 3.29
N ARG A 451 -19.10 1.82 3.60
CA ARG A 451 -20.56 1.65 3.62
C ARG A 451 -21.20 2.62 4.60
N ARG A 452 -22.35 3.17 4.19
CA ARG A 452 -23.15 4.07 5.03
C ARG A 452 -23.65 3.29 6.25
N SER A 453 -23.73 3.96 7.39
CA SER A 453 -24.24 3.38 8.63
C SER A 453 -24.84 4.47 9.52
N TRP A 454 -25.49 4.08 10.62
CA TRP A 454 -26.07 5.03 11.56
C TRP A 454 -25.03 6.04 12.08
N GLY A 455 -25.40 7.32 12.09
CA GLY A 455 -24.49 8.43 12.43
C GLY A 455 -23.52 8.84 11.32
N GLN A 456 -23.48 8.11 10.19
CA GLN A 456 -22.58 8.37 9.05
C GLN A 456 -23.29 8.20 7.70
N PRO A 457 -24.29 9.05 7.39
CA PRO A 457 -25.10 8.94 6.18
C PRO A 457 -24.32 9.16 4.88
N GLN A 458 -23.16 9.82 4.95
CA GLN A 458 -22.27 10.05 3.81
C GLN A 458 -21.24 8.93 3.62
N GLY A 459 -21.17 7.96 4.54
CA GLY A 459 -20.22 6.86 4.50
C GLY A 459 -19.28 6.77 5.68
N PHE A 460 -18.74 5.57 5.88
CA PHE A 460 -17.80 5.28 6.94
C PHE A 460 -16.35 5.58 6.54
N THR A 461 -15.55 5.98 7.51
CA THR A 461 -14.09 6.16 7.40
C THR A 461 -13.48 5.99 8.79
N ILE A 462 -12.35 5.29 8.87
CA ILE A 462 -11.49 5.25 10.05
C ILE A 462 -10.60 6.50 10.01
N TRP A 463 -10.68 7.34 11.03
CA TRP A 463 -9.99 8.63 11.08
C TRP A 463 -8.79 8.61 12.03
N GLU A 464 -7.98 9.67 12.02
CA GLU A 464 -6.84 9.84 12.93
C GLU A 464 -7.21 9.55 14.40
N ILE A 465 -8.30 10.16 14.89
CA ILE A 465 -8.70 10.07 16.31
C ILE A 465 -9.15 8.66 16.72
N ASP A 466 -9.39 7.77 15.76
CA ASP A 466 -9.78 6.39 16.04
C ASP A 466 -8.60 5.54 16.49
N ILE A 467 -7.36 5.91 16.12
CA ILE A 467 -6.18 5.08 16.38
C ILE A 467 -5.04 5.82 17.07
N SER A 468 -4.97 7.15 16.97
CA SER A 468 -3.81 7.93 17.43
C SER A 468 -3.70 7.98 18.96
N ARG A 469 -2.48 7.85 19.50
CA ARG A 469 -2.17 8.11 20.92
C ARG A 469 -1.88 9.58 21.21
N ARG A 470 -2.13 10.46 20.26
CA ARG A 470 -1.75 11.86 20.34
C ARG A 470 -2.48 12.61 21.45
N ASN A 471 -1.78 13.52 22.11
CA ASN A 471 -2.37 14.39 23.12
C ASN A 471 -3.08 15.58 22.47
N TYR A 472 -4.40 15.49 22.29
CA TYR A 472 -5.21 16.58 21.74
C TYR A 472 -5.53 17.71 22.75
N ASN A 473 -5.01 17.64 23.98
CA ASN A 473 -5.00 18.79 24.91
C ASN A 473 -3.81 19.72 24.68
N ASP A 474 -2.88 19.34 23.81
CA ASP A 474 -1.75 20.18 23.39
C ASP A 474 -2.23 21.55 22.90
N GLU A 475 -1.49 22.61 23.25
CA GLU A 475 -1.86 24.00 22.99
C GLU A 475 -2.10 24.27 21.51
N TYR A 476 -1.36 23.60 20.64
CA TYR A 476 -1.54 23.68 19.19
C TYR A 476 -3.00 23.51 18.78
N TYR A 477 -3.69 22.46 19.26
CA TYR A 477 -5.06 22.17 18.82
C TYR A 477 -6.06 23.21 19.32
N ARG A 478 -5.78 23.87 20.44
CA ARG A 478 -6.60 24.98 20.95
C ARG A 478 -6.43 26.23 20.12
N GLN A 479 -5.22 26.47 19.61
CA GLN A 479 -4.89 27.64 18.82
C GLN A 479 -5.26 27.49 17.34
N THR A 480 -5.11 26.29 16.76
CA THR A 480 -5.26 26.05 15.32
C THR A 480 -6.66 25.59 14.91
N LEU A 481 -7.41 24.91 15.79
CA LEU A 481 -8.77 24.49 15.47
C LEU A 481 -9.79 25.59 15.85
N PRO A 482 -10.80 25.84 15.00
CA PRO A 482 -11.94 26.68 15.40
C PRO A 482 -12.56 26.18 16.70
N LYS A 483 -12.98 27.08 17.59
CA LYS A 483 -13.53 26.73 18.92
C LYS A 483 -14.62 25.65 18.87
N LYS A 484 -15.49 25.69 17.87
CA LYS A 484 -16.54 24.68 17.63
C LYS A 484 -15.93 23.32 17.28
N THR A 485 -14.98 23.28 16.35
CA THR A 485 -14.26 22.07 15.94
C THR A 485 -13.47 21.48 17.10
N TYR A 486 -12.79 22.29 17.90
CA TYR A 486 -12.09 21.81 19.09
C TYR A 486 -13.06 21.19 20.11
N ARG A 487 -14.21 21.82 20.36
CA ARG A 487 -15.25 21.24 21.23
C ARG A 487 -15.77 19.91 20.69
N GLN A 488 -15.99 19.79 19.39
CA GLN A 488 -16.40 18.54 18.75
C GLN A 488 -15.33 17.45 18.85
N LEU A 489 -14.06 17.80 18.68
CA LEU A 489 -12.93 16.88 18.86
C LEU A 489 -12.92 16.34 20.28
N LYS A 490 -13.05 17.23 21.26
CA LYS A 490 -13.08 16.87 22.67
C LYS A 490 -14.29 16.01 23.02
N ALA A 491 -15.46 16.33 22.48
CA ALA A 491 -16.66 15.49 22.65
C ALA A 491 -16.48 14.09 22.03
N ALA A 492 -15.89 13.99 20.83
CA ALA A 492 -15.63 12.72 20.15
C ALA A 492 -14.66 11.81 20.95
N LEU A 493 -13.68 12.42 21.63
CA LEU A 493 -12.71 11.69 22.45
C LEU A 493 -13.22 11.33 23.86
N ALA A 494 -14.24 12.03 24.36
CA ALA A 494 -14.73 11.92 25.73
C ALA A 494 -15.54 10.63 26.02
N GLY A 495 -15.84 9.84 24.99
CA GLY A 495 -16.57 8.57 25.15
C GLY A 495 -17.94 8.78 25.79
N LEU A 496 -18.16 8.22 26.99
CA LEU A 496 -19.43 8.32 27.72
C LEU A 496 -19.76 9.76 28.17
N GLU A 497 -18.76 10.63 28.32
CA GLU A 497 -18.97 12.03 28.71
C GLU A 497 -19.31 12.95 27.52
N ALA A 498 -19.41 12.41 26.30
CA ALA A 498 -19.61 13.21 25.09
C ALA A 498 -20.80 14.19 25.20
N VAL A 499 -21.93 13.74 25.76
CA VAL A 499 -23.12 14.59 25.96
C VAL A 499 -22.85 15.71 26.96
N SER A 500 -22.18 15.43 28.08
CA SER A 500 -21.83 16.44 29.08
C SER A 500 -20.83 17.48 28.55
N VAL A 501 -19.93 17.09 27.65
CA VAL A 501 -19.02 18.03 26.95
C VAL A 501 -19.78 18.89 25.95
N ILE A 502 -20.70 18.31 25.17
CA ILE A 502 -21.50 19.04 24.17
C ILE A 502 -22.43 20.06 24.85
N THR A 503 -23.07 19.67 25.95
CA THR A 503 -24.00 20.51 26.73
C THR A 503 -23.28 21.55 27.61
N GLY A 504 -21.95 21.49 27.70
CA GLY A 504 -21.15 22.43 28.49
C GLY A 504 -21.12 22.14 30.00
N GLN A 505 -21.68 21.02 30.44
CA GLN A 505 -21.61 20.56 31.83
C GLN A 505 -20.18 20.19 32.24
N VAL A 506 -19.40 19.64 31.31
CA VAL A 506 -17.97 19.34 31.48
C VAL A 506 -17.17 20.20 30.52
N SER A 507 -16.18 20.93 31.03
CA SER A 507 -15.31 21.72 30.16
C SER A 507 -14.49 20.78 29.26
N PRO A 508 -14.27 21.12 27.97
CA PRO A 508 -13.53 20.24 27.05
C PRO A 508 -12.17 19.81 27.58
N GLU A 509 -11.49 20.64 28.36
CA GLU A 509 -10.16 20.40 28.93
C GLU A 509 -10.17 19.37 30.06
N LYS A 510 -11.30 19.24 30.76
CA LYS A 510 -11.51 18.29 31.86
C LYS A 510 -12.10 16.95 31.42
N ALA A 511 -12.58 16.86 30.18
CA ALA A 511 -13.13 15.63 29.61
C ALA A 511 -12.12 14.48 29.66
N MET A 512 -12.61 13.28 29.94
CA MET A 512 -11.79 12.07 30.01
C MET A 512 -10.90 11.91 28.77
N LYS A 513 -9.63 11.55 29.00
CA LYS A 513 -8.70 11.24 27.93
C LYS A 513 -8.95 9.83 27.42
N ARG A 514 -9.09 9.69 26.11
CA ARG A 514 -9.13 8.41 25.45
C ARG A 514 -7.77 7.69 25.58
N SER A 515 -7.80 6.46 26.06
CA SER A 515 -6.62 5.63 26.37
C SER A 515 -6.51 4.35 25.53
N ARG A 516 -7.36 4.20 24.51
CA ARG A 516 -7.41 3.07 23.56
C ARG A 516 -7.97 3.50 22.21
N SER A 517 -7.88 2.65 21.19
CA SER A 517 -8.51 2.90 19.89
C SER A 517 -10.05 2.89 19.94
N THR A 518 -10.69 3.25 18.83
CA THR A 518 -12.11 2.94 18.59
C THR A 518 -12.32 1.45 18.54
N ILE A 519 -13.39 1.02 19.20
CA ILE A 519 -13.90 -0.35 19.13
C ILE A 519 -15.02 -0.32 18.10
N PHE A 520 -14.88 -1.14 17.07
CA PHE A 520 -15.85 -1.28 16.01
C PHE A 520 -16.70 -2.53 16.26
N PRO A 521 -18.05 -2.41 16.35
CA PRO A 521 -18.91 -3.58 16.58
C PRO A 521 -18.77 -4.62 15.47
N ASP A 522 -18.47 -4.14 14.26
CA ASP A 522 -18.25 -4.87 13.02
C ASP A 522 -16.78 -5.15 12.73
N SER A 523 -15.94 -5.27 13.78
CA SER A 523 -14.55 -5.62 13.56
C SER A 523 -14.36 -7.05 13.02
N VAL A 524 -13.52 -7.17 11.99
CA VAL A 524 -13.18 -8.42 11.27
C VAL A 524 -11.67 -8.68 11.20
N GLY A 525 -10.87 -7.87 11.88
CA GLY A 525 -9.42 -7.99 11.85
C GLY A 525 -8.74 -6.95 12.73
N ILE A 526 -7.41 -7.02 12.80
CA ILE A 526 -6.60 -6.16 13.67
C ILE A 526 -5.40 -5.58 12.93
N GLY A 527 -4.84 -4.51 13.50
CA GLY A 527 -3.53 -4.00 13.12
C GLY A 527 -2.90 -3.20 14.26
N HIS A 528 -1.59 -3.07 14.25
CA HIS A 528 -0.89 -2.18 15.16
C HIS A 528 0.44 -1.77 14.55
N TYR A 529 0.58 -0.50 14.24
CA TYR A 529 1.83 0.11 13.81
C TYR A 529 1.87 1.58 14.21
N ALA A 530 3.01 2.24 14.06
CA ALA A 530 3.07 3.68 14.21
C ALA A 530 2.34 4.35 13.02
N ILE A 531 1.84 5.56 13.23
CA ILE A 531 1.47 6.46 12.15
C ILE A 531 2.80 6.99 11.60
N ASP A 532 3.35 6.26 10.65
CA ASP A 532 4.67 6.49 10.06
C ASP A 532 4.51 7.14 8.67
N PHE A 533 4.88 8.40 8.57
CA PHE A 533 4.64 9.22 7.40
C PHE A 533 5.87 9.37 6.50
N HIS A 534 5.59 9.32 5.20
CA HIS A 534 6.51 9.72 4.13
C HIS A 534 5.89 10.89 3.36
N PRO A 535 6.01 12.13 3.88
CA PRO A 535 5.33 13.30 3.33
C PRO A 535 5.72 13.55 1.87
N CYS A 536 4.78 14.03 1.06
CA CYS A 536 5.13 14.58 -0.24
C CYS A 536 5.98 15.86 -0.08
N MET A 537 6.70 16.20 -1.15
CA MET A 537 7.41 17.48 -1.24
C MET A 537 6.45 18.61 -1.62
N GLU A 538 6.73 19.83 -1.16
CA GLU A 538 5.89 21.01 -1.40
C GLU A 538 5.88 21.42 -2.87
N ASN A 539 7.04 21.34 -3.54
CA ASN A 539 7.20 21.77 -4.93
C ASN A 539 7.50 20.60 -5.88
N SER A 540 7.17 20.79 -7.15
CA SER A 540 7.60 19.94 -8.26
C SER A 540 8.77 20.60 -9.01
N PRO A 541 9.81 19.84 -9.41
CA PRO A 541 9.98 18.42 -9.11
C PRO A 541 10.44 18.20 -7.64
N PRO A 542 10.23 16.99 -7.07
CA PRO A 542 10.57 16.68 -5.67
C PRO A 542 12.05 16.91 -5.35
N GLU A 543 12.94 16.58 -6.28
CA GLU A 543 14.39 16.69 -6.17
C GLU A 543 14.94 18.11 -6.35
N ALA A 544 14.07 19.12 -6.53
CA ALA A 544 14.52 20.50 -6.67
C ALA A 544 15.38 20.93 -5.46
N PRO A 545 16.54 21.58 -5.67
CA PRO A 545 17.39 22.05 -4.58
C PRO A 545 16.63 22.94 -3.59
N GLY A 546 16.75 22.65 -2.30
CA GLY A 546 16.10 23.42 -1.24
C GLY A 546 14.60 23.17 -1.09
N ASN A 547 14.02 22.22 -1.85
CA ASN A 547 12.65 21.78 -1.64
C ASN A 547 12.49 21.14 -0.26
N LYS A 548 11.29 21.23 0.30
CA LYS A 548 10.98 20.75 1.65
C LYS A 548 9.75 19.89 1.61
N GLU A 549 9.61 19.04 2.63
CA GLU A 549 8.35 18.37 2.89
C GLU A 549 7.24 19.40 3.06
N ARG A 550 6.04 19.03 2.62
CA ARG A 550 4.85 19.85 2.82
C ARG A 550 4.66 20.15 4.30
N ALA A 551 4.47 21.44 4.59
CA ALA A 551 4.44 21.92 5.96
C ALA A 551 3.27 21.31 6.74
N GLY A 552 3.54 20.78 7.93
CA GLY A 552 2.52 20.23 8.82
C GLY A 552 2.17 18.76 8.59
N GLU A 553 2.59 18.10 7.50
CA GLU A 553 2.26 16.67 7.26
C GLU A 553 2.69 15.76 8.42
N ARG A 554 3.90 15.96 8.95
CA ARG A 554 4.41 15.19 10.09
C ARG A 554 3.65 15.46 11.40
N ARG A 555 2.72 16.41 11.44
CA ARG A 555 1.86 16.64 12.61
C ARG A 555 0.94 15.45 12.85
N GLY A 556 0.57 14.64 11.86
CA GLY A 556 -0.20 13.42 12.12
C GLY A 556 0.64 12.27 12.69
N ALA A 557 1.96 12.27 12.48
CA ALA A 557 2.83 11.14 12.79
C ALA A 557 2.90 10.81 14.30
N GLY A 558 3.15 9.55 14.63
CA GLY A 558 3.37 9.15 16.03
C GLY A 558 2.90 7.75 16.37
N GLN A 559 2.68 7.50 17.66
CA GLN A 559 2.22 6.20 18.14
C GLN A 559 0.71 6.03 17.89
N ALA A 560 0.31 4.84 17.44
CA ALA A 560 -1.09 4.41 17.44
C ALA A 560 -1.35 3.43 18.60
N TYR A 561 -2.59 3.35 19.05
CA TYR A 561 -3.09 2.22 19.84
C TYR A 561 -3.15 0.97 18.94
N PRO A 562 -3.16 -0.25 19.50
CA PRO A 562 -3.60 -1.41 18.74
C PRO A 562 -5.05 -1.17 18.28
N PHE A 563 -5.34 -1.42 17.01
CA PHE A 563 -6.59 -1.00 16.38
C PHE A 563 -7.27 -2.13 15.60
N GLN A 564 -8.51 -1.87 15.20
CA GLN A 564 -9.41 -2.82 14.58
C GLN A 564 -9.72 -2.45 13.13
N ILE A 565 -9.94 -3.48 12.31
CA ILE A 565 -10.43 -3.34 10.94
C ILE A 565 -11.95 -3.48 10.99
N ALA A 566 -12.68 -2.41 10.66
CA ALA A 566 -14.14 -2.43 10.58
C ALA A 566 -14.60 -2.97 9.22
N LEU A 567 -15.57 -3.89 9.19
CA LEU A 567 -16.09 -4.48 7.96
C LEU A 567 -16.68 -3.43 7.02
N ARG A 568 -17.43 -2.45 7.56
CA ARG A 568 -17.99 -1.36 6.74
C ARG A 568 -16.91 -0.46 6.09
N ALA A 569 -15.66 -0.52 6.56
CA ALA A 569 -14.53 0.16 5.91
C ALA A 569 -14.05 -0.56 4.65
N MET A 570 -14.39 -1.83 4.49
CA MET A 570 -13.97 -2.68 3.37
C MET A 570 -15.04 -2.77 2.26
N ILE A 571 -16.24 -2.22 2.52
CA ILE A 571 -17.38 -2.33 1.61
C ILE A 571 -17.63 -0.96 0.97
N PRO A 572 -17.47 -0.81 -0.36
CA PRO A 572 -17.68 0.45 -1.05
C PRO A 572 -19.16 0.84 -1.12
N GLN A 573 -19.40 2.13 -1.34
CA GLN A 573 -20.70 2.61 -1.76
C GLN A 573 -20.89 2.29 -3.25
N LYS A 574 -22.08 1.83 -3.64
CA LYS A 574 -22.55 1.50 -5.00
C LYS A 574 -22.49 0.02 -5.40
N ILE A 575 -21.34 -0.66 -5.29
CA ILE A 575 -21.20 -2.05 -5.77
C ILE A 575 -21.38 -3.02 -4.59
N ASP A 576 -22.37 -3.91 -4.69
CA ASP A 576 -22.79 -4.78 -3.60
C ASP A 576 -22.01 -6.11 -3.56
N ASN A 577 -21.40 -6.55 -4.66
CA ASN A 577 -20.53 -7.74 -4.70
C ASN A 577 -19.02 -7.43 -4.73
N LEU A 578 -18.63 -6.21 -4.35
CA LEU A 578 -17.23 -5.77 -4.27
C LEU A 578 -16.78 -5.65 -2.80
N LEU A 579 -15.62 -6.21 -2.51
CA LEU A 579 -14.86 -5.99 -1.28
C LEU A 579 -13.54 -5.33 -1.62
N VAL A 580 -13.05 -4.51 -0.70
CA VAL A 580 -11.76 -3.83 -0.81
C VAL A 580 -10.84 -4.33 0.30
N GLY A 581 -9.65 -4.76 -0.10
CA GLY A 581 -8.54 -5.12 0.78
C GLY A 581 -7.39 -4.11 0.73
N GLY A 582 -6.32 -4.40 1.46
CA GLY A 582 -5.09 -3.61 1.48
C GLY A 582 -5.28 -2.14 1.89
N LYS A 583 -4.49 -1.27 1.26
CA LYS A 583 -4.37 0.17 1.56
C LYS A 583 -5.59 1.00 1.15
N SER A 584 -6.48 0.41 0.35
CA SER A 584 -7.60 1.09 -0.30
C SER A 584 -8.90 1.08 0.51
N ILE A 585 -8.91 0.45 1.68
CA ILE A 585 -10.07 0.51 2.60
C ILE A 585 -10.33 1.95 3.09
N ALA A 586 -11.50 2.17 3.68
CA ALA A 586 -11.96 3.48 4.13
C ALA A 586 -11.20 3.99 5.35
N THR A 587 -10.05 4.60 5.09
CA THR A 587 -9.20 5.28 6.09
C THR A 587 -8.99 6.73 5.68
N SER A 588 -8.71 7.62 6.63
CA SER A 588 -8.14 8.93 6.35
C SER A 588 -6.67 8.84 5.96
N HIS A 589 -6.10 9.92 5.43
CA HIS A 589 -4.69 10.02 5.05
C HIS A 589 -3.77 9.68 6.23
N ILE A 590 -4.08 10.21 7.43
CA ILE A 590 -3.30 9.93 8.63
C ILE A 590 -3.50 8.50 9.11
N ALA A 591 -4.74 7.99 9.14
CA ALA A 591 -4.96 6.60 9.54
C ALA A 591 -4.27 5.62 8.57
N ALA A 592 -4.32 5.88 7.26
CA ALA A 592 -3.72 5.04 6.22
C ALA A 592 -2.22 4.79 6.42
N ALA A 593 -1.48 5.75 7.00
CA ALA A 593 -0.07 5.58 7.31
C ALA A 593 0.22 4.42 8.30
N ALA A 594 -0.75 4.01 9.12
CA ALA A 594 -0.68 2.82 9.98
C ALA A 594 -1.38 1.59 9.37
N TYR A 595 -2.39 1.78 8.51
CA TYR A 595 -3.15 0.74 7.81
C TYR A 595 -2.50 0.37 6.45
N ARG A 596 -1.18 0.12 6.45
CA ARG A 596 -0.44 -0.25 5.23
C ARG A 596 0.65 -1.30 5.43
N VAL A 597 0.96 -1.67 6.68
CA VAL A 597 2.09 -2.58 6.99
C VAL A 597 1.73 -4.04 6.80
N HIS A 598 2.75 -4.90 6.69
CA HIS A 598 2.62 -6.30 6.27
C HIS A 598 1.59 -7.11 7.05
N SER A 599 1.60 -7.03 8.38
CA SER A 599 0.66 -7.78 9.22
C SER A 599 -0.78 -7.27 9.10
N PHE A 600 -0.95 -5.95 8.91
CA PHE A 600 -2.27 -5.37 8.65
C PHE A 600 -2.78 -5.83 7.28
N GLU A 601 -1.96 -5.76 6.23
CA GLU A 601 -2.36 -6.17 4.88
C GLU A 601 -2.79 -7.64 4.84
N TRP A 602 -2.07 -8.50 5.55
CA TRP A 602 -2.51 -9.88 5.71
C TRP A 602 -3.85 -9.97 6.45
N SER A 603 -4.02 -9.25 7.56
CA SER A 603 -5.26 -9.30 8.36
C SER A 603 -6.49 -8.80 7.59
N VAL A 604 -6.38 -7.73 6.79
CA VAL A 604 -7.49 -7.24 5.97
C VAL A 604 -7.80 -8.20 4.82
N GLY A 605 -6.78 -8.85 4.25
CA GLY A 605 -6.96 -9.89 3.24
C GLY A 605 -7.68 -11.13 3.77
N VAL A 606 -7.30 -11.60 4.96
CA VAL A 606 -8.00 -12.67 5.67
C VAL A 606 -9.48 -12.34 5.84
N ALA A 607 -9.79 -11.12 6.28
CA ALA A 607 -11.17 -10.65 6.41
C ALA A 607 -11.90 -10.66 5.06
N ALA A 608 -11.28 -10.16 3.98
CA ALA A 608 -11.89 -10.09 2.66
C ALA A 608 -12.23 -11.50 2.11
N GLY A 609 -11.28 -12.44 2.17
CA GLY A 609 -11.50 -13.82 1.73
C GLY A 609 -12.55 -14.55 2.55
N THR A 610 -12.51 -14.41 3.88
CA THR A 610 -13.47 -15.06 4.78
C THR A 610 -14.88 -14.48 4.62
N VAL A 611 -15.02 -13.15 4.47
CA VAL A 611 -16.30 -12.49 4.20
C VAL A 611 -16.88 -12.94 2.87
N ALA A 612 -16.07 -12.97 1.80
CA ALA A 612 -16.52 -13.42 0.48
C ALA A 612 -17.02 -14.88 0.52
N SER A 613 -16.25 -15.77 1.16
CA SER A 613 -16.64 -17.18 1.32
C SER A 613 -17.92 -17.34 2.16
N PHE A 614 -18.03 -16.61 3.27
CA PHE A 614 -19.22 -16.63 4.11
C PHE A 614 -20.45 -16.10 3.36
N ALA A 615 -20.30 -14.99 2.64
CA ALA A 615 -21.36 -14.37 1.85
C ALA A 615 -21.87 -15.31 0.74
N LEU A 616 -20.96 -16.04 0.05
CA LEU A 616 -21.31 -17.08 -0.94
C LEU A 616 -22.16 -18.18 -0.31
N LYS A 617 -21.74 -18.67 0.86
CA LYS A 617 -22.41 -19.77 1.57
C LYS A 617 -23.79 -19.36 2.08
N GLU A 618 -23.91 -18.13 2.56
CA GLU A 618 -25.13 -17.58 3.13
C GLU A 618 -26.07 -16.94 2.10
N ASN A 619 -25.62 -16.82 0.84
CA ASN A 619 -26.31 -16.16 -0.27
C ASN A 619 -26.77 -14.73 0.10
N ILE A 620 -25.83 -13.92 0.61
CA ILE A 620 -26.04 -12.53 1.02
C ILE A 620 -24.97 -11.62 0.44
N PHE A 621 -25.21 -10.31 0.34
CA PHE A 621 -24.14 -9.35 0.06
C PHE A 621 -23.40 -8.94 1.34
N PRO A 622 -22.11 -8.59 1.28
CA PRO A 622 -21.34 -8.16 2.45
C PRO A 622 -21.96 -7.00 3.22
N TYR A 623 -22.68 -6.09 2.54
CA TYR A 623 -23.32 -4.96 3.23
C TYR A 623 -24.44 -5.40 4.19
N GLN A 624 -25.05 -6.56 3.99
CA GLN A 624 -26.09 -7.13 4.85
C GLN A 624 -25.55 -7.68 6.18
N LEU A 625 -24.24 -7.53 6.42
CA LEU A 625 -23.61 -7.84 7.70
C LEU A 625 -23.46 -6.58 8.58
N VAL A 626 -23.80 -5.40 8.03
CA VAL A 626 -23.52 -4.10 8.65
C VAL A 626 -24.63 -3.05 8.42
N ASP A 627 -25.77 -3.42 7.85
CA ASP A 627 -26.83 -2.49 7.44
C ASP A 627 -27.75 -2.06 8.59
N ASP A 628 -27.80 -2.82 9.69
CA ASP A 628 -28.59 -2.50 10.89
C ASP A 628 -27.75 -1.97 12.07
N LEU A 629 -26.45 -1.71 11.88
CA LEU A 629 -25.59 -1.15 12.94
C LEU A 629 -26.16 0.17 13.52
N PRO A 630 -26.14 0.38 14.85
CA PRO A 630 -25.45 -0.41 15.87
C PRO A 630 -26.28 -1.55 16.48
N ARG A 631 -27.42 -1.93 15.89
CA ARG A 631 -28.21 -3.07 16.36
C ARG A 631 -27.44 -4.37 16.14
N SER A 632 -27.88 -5.43 16.83
CA SER A 632 -27.25 -6.74 16.74
C SER A 632 -27.41 -7.33 15.35
N GLU A 633 -26.29 -7.78 14.78
CA GLU A 633 -26.20 -8.45 13.47
C GLU A 633 -25.82 -9.92 13.67
N PRO A 634 -26.78 -10.87 13.72
CA PRO A 634 -26.48 -12.26 14.08
C PRO A 634 -25.48 -12.94 13.15
N LYS A 635 -25.60 -12.71 11.83
CA LYS A 635 -24.68 -13.29 10.83
C LYS A 635 -23.26 -12.74 10.96
N LEU A 636 -23.11 -11.45 11.30
CA LEU A 636 -21.80 -10.86 11.61
C LEU A 636 -21.17 -11.52 12.84
N GLN A 637 -21.95 -11.85 13.89
CA GLN A 637 -21.41 -12.56 15.05
C GLN A 637 -20.95 -13.99 14.69
N VAL A 638 -21.67 -14.67 13.80
CA VAL A 638 -21.24 -15.98 13.28
C VAL A 638 -19.92 -15.84 12.51
N LEU A 639 -19.82 -14.86 11.61
CA LEU A 639 -18.60 -14.57 10.87
C LEU A 639 -17.41 -14.31 11.80
N LYS A 640 -17.57 -13.47 12.83
CA LYS A 640 -16.52 -13.18 13.81
C LYS A 640 -16.04 -14.44 14.54
N ARG A 641 -16.96 -15.31 14.95
CA ARG A 641 -16.60 -16.61 15.55
C ARG A 641 -15.85 -17.51 14.58
N ILE A 642 -16.16 -17.50 13.29
CA ILE A 642 -15.43 -18.26 12.26
C ILE A 642 -13.99 -17.76 12.15
N LEU A 643 -13.80 -16.43 12.08
CA LEU A 643 -12.48 -15.81 12.06
C LEU A 643 -11.67 -16.22 13.30
N GLU A 644 -12.23 -16.02 14.49
CA GLU A 644 -11.54 -16.29 15.77
C GLU A 644 -11.20 -17.78 15.93
N LYS A 645 -12.15 -18.68 15.66
CA LYS A 645 -11.91 -20.15 15.73
C LYS A 645 -10.86 -20.61 14.72
N SER A 646 -10.68 -19.88 13.62
CA SER A 646 -9.68 -20.17 12.60
C SER A 646 -8.28 -19.63 12.95
N GLY A 647 -8.12 -18.95 14.09
CA GLY A 647 -6.87 -18.29 14.47
C GLY A 647 -6.68 -16.92 13.82
N ASN A 648 -7.76 -16.26 13.42
CA ASN A 648 -7.75 -14.92 12.84
C ASN A 648 -8.42 -13.93 13.81
N PRO A 649 -7.63 -13.15 14.57
CA PRO A 649 -8.17 -12.29 15.63
C PRO A 649 -8.97 -11.11 15.07
N THR A 650 -10.13 -10.84 15.67
CA THR A 650 -10.97 -9.65 15.37
C THR A 650 -10.81 -8.54 16.42
N ALA A 651 -10.07 -8.79 17.48
CA ALA A 651 -9.74 -7.83 18.52
C ALA A 651 -8.43 -8.23 19.20
N PHE A 652 -7.75 -7.25 19.80
CA PHE A 652 -6.67 -7.55 20.74
C PHE A 652 -7.27 -8.07 22.07
N PRO A 653 -6.56 -8.90 22.84
CA PRO A 653 -6.99 -9.32 24.18
C PRO A 653 -7.37 -8.12 25.05
N ASP A 654 -8.35 -8.34 25.93
CA ASP A 654 -8.88 -7.33 26.85
C ASP A 654 -9.49 -6.08 26.18
N THR A 655 -9.76 -6.13 24.86
CA THR A 655 -10.50 -5.09 24.16
C THR A 655 -11.93 -5.02 24.68
N SER A 656 -12.23 -4.00 25.48
CA SER A 656 -13.57 -3.77 26.03
C SER A 656 -13.88 -2.28 26.12
N ILE A 657 -15.17 -1.93 26.05
CA ILE A 657 -15.61 -0.56 26.28
C ILE A 657 -15.27 -0.08 27.70
N PHE A 658 -15.21 -1.00 28.66
CA PHE A 658 -14.90 -0.76 30.07
C PHE A 658 -13.41 -0.82 30.38
N ASN A 659 -12.61 -1.47 29.52
CA ASN A 659 -11.16 -1.48 29.70
C ASN A 659 -10.54 -0.21 29.08
N GLN A 660 -10.16 0.71 29.94
CA GLN A 660 -9.45 1.93 29.58
C GLN A 660 -7.95 1.87 29.89
N ASN A 661 -7.41 0.74 30.36
CA ASN A 661 -5.98 0.61 30.61
C ASN A 661 -5.33 -0.30 29.56
N TRP A 662 -4.70 0.31 28.57
CA TRP A 662 -3.91 -0.38 27.55
C TRP A 662 -2.40 -0.10 27.71
N GLN A 663 -1.98 0.35 28.90
CA GLN A 663 -0.56 0.53 29.23
C GLN A 663 0.17 -0.83 29.18
N ASP A 664 -0.51 -1.93 29.46
CA ASP A 664 0.04 -3.29 29.43
C ASP A 664 0.25 -3.82 28.00
N TRP A 665 -0.36 -3.17 27.00
CA TRP A 665 -0.10 -3.38 25.57
C TRP A 665 0.82 -2.29 25.00
N LYS A 666 1.92 -2.03 25.72
CA LYS A 666 3.01 -1.14 25.29
C LYS A 666 4.06 -1.88 24.50
#